data_AF-A0A1C7MP96-F1
#
_entry.id   AF-A0A1C7MP96-F1
#
_cell.length_a   1.000
_cell.length_b   1.000
_cell.length_c   1.000
_cell.angle_alpha   90.00
_cell.angle_beta   90.00
_cell.angle_gamma   90.00
#
_symmetry.space_group_name_H-M   'P 1'
#
loop_
_entity.id
_entity.type
_entity.pdbx_description
1 polymer ?
#
loop_
_entity_poly.entity_id
_entity_poly.type
_entity_poly.pdbx_seq_one_letter_code
_entity_poly.pdbx_strand_id
1 'polypeptide(L)'
;MRGGSLSSWLNAVVDDDSTCLAIADCMEQYSCEARKLYAGNPEDMSIMFLTLLDLWVALDKTALQACNLLSDYSPEIPIHLPNSLLLQKSDLLARLKQIVRYLRDRYEKARPGLTVFTDNADHDTFAVQYFTSSVRHQTLKQRIEQKAAQDREEKHQELERKNADYRRLDDEYNRIQEHDTATHQRGYLFHPYQCKKCSVMRKRDCLTISVHEWPLPRDPFKADVVVFELDCPMPFSVWRSATHNFLHPASDATITPLTGYCLELTHYPPLTHYPPLTIHSHPPFRISLASKTKSFLDAHYREITLGKIQVPDARDRVCVNNGLQFRLFDRTVSMWVAALRQIDPPSIADHCTFALPPGPYQGLQYAVADTCHTSNDVIANQIDCSKDLTLHEFMSFGVLRSGPLLQWLNILRELRANTLTFRCEEVHTLLIQAAWQVGPLSQDGDPEWHVELANAEFGSALLSELRDLLLGVKVNWQEVMTVRTVIALVCRLLASTSDADVVKRAFGLLREARGISFGWLEELSKKAQESDDNEVKEFQNRVCEMAAVCRSTFDVDPRHISEMKCSAKDIAIVVECAIVLHDNRPPNDTSLPSHLRALLDRDRRAAHSFEPHLLEHILRDRSGLDLAISATWSAYHSEMSWRQLQHPNERWLTSQTAESIAQSSQIVHYDLVGETC
;
A
#
# COMPACT_ATOMS: atom_id res chain seq x y z
N MET A 1 21.42 -3.54 10.14
CA MET A 1 20.88 -3.06 11.44
C MET A 1 19.91 -4.10 11.99
N ARG A 2 20.31 -4.90 12.99
CA ARG A 2 19.42 -5.86 13.65
C ARG A 2 18.69 -5.19 14.82
N GLY A 3 17.36 -5.25 14.83
CA GLY A 3 16.61 -5.60 16.05
C GLY A 3 16.05 -4.51 16.95
N GLY A 4 15.66 -3.33 16.45
CA GLY A 4 14.66 -2.51 17.14
C GLY A 4 13.26 -2.89 16.66
N SER A 5 12.36 -3.34 17.53
CA SER A 5 10.93 -3.44 17.18
C SER A 5 10.39 -2.03 16.94
N LEU A 6 9.49 -1.83 15.97
CA LEU A 6 8.76 -0.56 15.77
C LEU A 6 8.19 -0.04 17.09
N SER A 7 7.70 -0.93 17.95
CA SER A 7 7.22 -0.61 19.30
C SER A 7 8.31 -0.05 20.22
N SER A 8 9.52 -0.64 20.21
CA SER A 8 10.66 -0.15 20.99
C SER A 8 11.18 1.20 20.49
N TRP A 9 11.12 1.43 19.17
CA TRP A 9 11.45 2.72 18.60
C TRP A 9 10.44 3.79 19.01
N LEU A 10 9.13 3.53 18.86
CA LEU A 10 8.07 4.44 19.29
C LEU A 10 8.18 4.84 20.77
N ASN A 11 8.53 3.90 21.65
CA ASN A 11 8.70 4.18 23.08
C ASN A 11 9.92 5.06 23.41
N ALA A 12 10.87 5.20 22.48
CA ALA A 12 12.11 5.96 22.66
C ALA A 12 12.03 7.39 22.08
N VAL A 13 11.02 7.71 21.26
CA VAL A 13 10.91 9.04 20.65
C VAL A 13 10.19 10.01 21.59
N VAL A 14 10.63 11.28 21.57
CA VAL A 14 10.18 12.34 22.47
C VAL A 14 9.32 13.39 21.75
N ASP A 15 9.39 13.45 20.42
CA ASP A 15 8.71 14.44 19.60
C ASP A 15 7.72 13.77 18.63
N ASP A 16 6.42 13.95 18.90
CA ASP A 16 5.34 13.34 18.12
C ASP A 16 5.32 13.84 16.67
N ASP A 17 5.72 15.10 16.47
CA ASP A 17 5.71 15.77 15.18
C ASP A 17 6.69 15.10 14.20
N SER A 18 7.98 15.12 14.50
CA SER A 18 9.01 14.47 13.66
C SER A 18 8.77 12.97 13.49
N THR A 19 8.20 12.32 14.51
CA THR A 19 7.82 10.90 14.46
C THR A 19 6.75 10.63 13.41
N CYS A 20 5.66 11.40 13.41
CA CYS A 20 4.57 11.24 12.43
C CYS A 20 5.11 11.40 11.01
N LEU A 21 5.92 12.43 10.76
CA LEU A 21 6.53 12.68 9.46
C LEU A 21 7.43 11.53 9.01
N ALA A 22 8.33 11.06 9.88
CA ALA A 22 9.24 9.97 9.56
C ALA A 22 8.51 8.67 9.21
N ILE A 23 7.41 8.35 9.92
CA ILE A 23 6.59 7.17 9.62
C ILE A 23 5.87 7.34 8.28
N ALA A 24 5.26 8.49 8.02
CA ALA A 24 4.55 8.74 6.76
C ALA A 24 5.48 8.73 5.55
N ASP A 25 6.66 9.34 5.66
CA ASP A 25 7.70 9.29 4.62
C ASP A 25 8.15 7.85 4.37
N CYS A 26 8.32 7.05 5.44
CA CYS A 26 8.65 5.63 5.33
C CYS A 26 7.56 4.84 4.62
N MET A 27 6.28 5.09 4.95
CA MET A 27 5.14 4.47 4.26
C MET A 27 5.13 4.81 2.77
N GLU A 28 5.35 6.07 2.41
CA GLU A 28 5.38 6.52 1.01
C GLU A 28 6.53 5.86 0.25
N GLN A 29 7.77 5.97 0.76
CA GLN A 29 8.96 5.39 0.13
C GLN A 29 8.85 3.87 -0.02
N TYR A 30 8.45 3.17 1.06
CA TYR A 30 8.28 1.73 1.04
C TYR A 30 7.21 1.33 0.03
N SER A 31 6.03 1.96 0.04
CA SER A 31 4.95 1.62 -0.88
C SER A 31 5.33 1.84 -2.35
N CYS A 32 6.09 2.90 -2.65
CA CYS A 32 6.52 3.22 -4.01
C CYS A 32 7.48 2.16 -4.56
N GLU A 33 8.48 1.76 -3.78
CA GLU A 33 9.48 0.79 -4.21
C GLU A 33 8.93 -0.65 -4.17
N ALA A 34 8.21 -1.01 -3.11
CA ALA A 34 7.61 -2.35 -2.97
C ALA A 34 6.60 -2.65 -4.08
N ARG A 35 5.74 -1.70 -4.48
CA ARG A 35 4.79 -1.91 -5.59
C ARG A 35 5.48 -2.21 -6.91
N LYS A 36 6.64 -1.60 -7.18
CA LYS A 36 7.42 -1.86 -8.40
C LYS A 36 8.08 -3.24 -8.33
N LEU A 37 8.69 -3.56 -7.19
CA LEU A 37 9.43 -4.80 -7.00
C LEU A 37 8.51 -6.02 -6.94
N TYR A 38 7.36 -5.91 -6.28
CA TYR A 38 6.42 -7.00 -6.02
C TYR A 38 5.32 -7.12 -7.08
N ALA A 39 5.39 -6.34 -8.16
CA ALA A 39 4.39 -6.36 -9.22
C ALA A 39 4.18 -7.78 -9.79
N GLY A 40 2.93 -8.26 -9.73
CA GLY A 40 2.57 -9.59 -10.21
C GLY A 40 2.85 -10.73 -9.23
N ASN A 41 3.29 -10.44 -8.00
CA ASN A 41 3.46 -11.42 -6.92
C ASN A 41 2.48 -11.13 -5.75
N PRO A 42 1.35 -11.86 -5.67
CA PRO A 42 0.33 -11.64 -4.64
C PRO A 42 0.81 -11.85 -3.19
N GLU A 43 1.77 -12.74 -2.97
CA GLU A 43 2.33 -12.99 -1.64
C GLU A 43 3.10 -11.77 -1.12
N ASP A 44 3.94 -11.21 -1.99
CA ASP A 44 4.83 -10.10 -1.65
C ASP A 44 4.01 -8.81 -1.50
N MET A 45 2.99 -8.62 -2.35
CA MET A 45 1.99 -7.57 -2.18
C MET A 45 1.27 -7.69 -0.83
N SER A 46 0.91 -8.90 -0.41
CA SER A 46 0.28 -9.14 0.90
C SER A 46 1.20 -8.75 2.06
N ILE A 47 2.49 -9.08 1.98
CA ILE A 47 3.50 -8.67 2.97
C ILE A 47 3.67 -7.15 2.99
N MET A 48 3.65 -6.49 1.83
CA MET A 48 3.71 -5.04 1.72
C MET A 48 2.51 -4.39 2.43
N PHE A 49 1.28 -4.81 2.13
CA PHE A 49 0.09 -4.26 2.78
C PHE A 49 0.08 -4.50 4.28
N LEU A 50 0.47 -5.68 4.75
CA LEU A 50 0.59 -5.95 6.18
C LEU A 50 1.60 -5.00 6.86
N THR A 51 2.72 -4.74 6.19
CA THR A 51 3.77 -3.84 6.70
C THR A 51 3.31 -2.38 6.70
N LEU A 52 2.57 -1.95 5.68
CA LEU A 52 1.95 -0.62 5.65
C LEU A 52 0.90 -0.44 6.75
N LEU A 53 0.14 -1.49 7.07
CA LEU A 53 -0.80 -1.47 8.19
C LEU A 53 -0.09 -1.37 9.55
N ASP A 54 1.04 -2.07 9.75
CA ASP A 54 1.86 -1.92 10.96
C ASP A 54 2.39 -0.48 11.12
N LEU A 55 2.92 0.10 10.04
CA LEU A 55 3.37 1.50 10.03
C LEU A 55 2.21 2.47 10.26
N TRP A 56 1.04 2.20 9.69
CA TRP A 56 -0.15 3.01 9.93
C TRP A 56 -0.61 2.94 11.39
N VAL A 57 -0.59 1.75 12.03
CA VAL A 57 -0.93 1.61 13.46
C VAL A 57 0.05 2.42 14.32
N ALA A 58 1.33 2.44 13.97
CA ALA A 58 2.32 3.29 14.63
C ALA A 58 1.97 4.78 14.46
N LEU A 59 1.66 5.21 13.24
CA LEU A 59 1.26 6.59 12.95
C LEU A 59 -0.02 7.00 13.69
N ASP A 60 -1.05 6.16 13.71
CA ASP A 60 -2.32 6.41 14.41
C ASP A 60 -2.09 6.58 15.92
N LYS A 61 -1.26 5.73 16.53
CA LYS A 61 -0.89 5.86 17.95
C LYS A 61 -0.23 7.19 18.26
N THR A 62 0.77 7.60 17.47
CA THR A 62 1.47 8.88 17.66
C THR A 62 0.53 10.06 17.42
N ALA A 63 -0.30 10.02 16.38
CA ALA A 63 -1.27 11.07 16.09
C ALA A 63 -2.33 11.22 17.19
N LEU A 64 -2.76 10.11 17.81
CA LEU A 64 -3.66 10.12 18.95
C LEU A 64 -3.03 10.72 20.20
N GLN A 65 -1.74 10.46 20.46
CA GLN A 65 -1.02 11.05 21.58
C GLN A 65 -0.96 12.57 21.47
N ALA A 66 -0.67 13.09 20.27
CA ALA A 66 -0.64 14.52 20.01
C ALA A 66 -2.05 15.14 19.91
N CYS A 67 -3.05 14.37 19.45
CA CYS A 67 -4.41 14.83 19.20
C CYS A 67 -5.45 13.84 19.73
N ASN A 68 -5.71 13.89 21.04
CA ASN A 68 -6.66 12.98 21.71
C ASN A 68 -8.07 13.00 21.10
N LEU A 69 -8.52 14.15 20.57
CA LEU A 69 -9.84 14.29 19.92
C LEU A 69 -10.03 13.30 18.76
N LEU A 70 -8.95 12.89 18.09
CA LEU A 70 -9.00 11.94 16.99
C LEU A 70 -9.54 10.56 17.41
N SER A 71 -9.44 10.21 18.70
CA SER A 71 -9.98 8.94 19.23
C SER A 71 -11.50 8.82 19.06
N ASP A 72 -12.22 9.94 19.07
CA ASP A 72 -13.67 10.01 18.93
C ASP A 72 -14.15 9.78 17.49
N TYR A 73 -13.24 9.75 16.51
CA TYR A 73 -13.53 9.62 15.09
C TYR A 73 -13.06 8.27 14.55
N SER A 74 -13.71 7.84 13.46
CA SER A 74 -13.36 6.63 12.71
C SER A 74 -11.85 6.59 12.40
N PRO A 75 -11.17 5.43 12.58
CA PRO A 75 -9.81 5.22 12.07
C PRO A 75 -9.76 5.15 10.53
N GLU A 76 -10.91 5.13 9.86
CA GLU A 76 -11.12 5.13 8.40
C GLU A 76 -10.62 3.89 7.65
N ILE A 77 -9.65 3.13 8.19
CA ILE A 77 -9.24 1.83 7.64
C ILE A 77 -10.29 0.76 7.94
N PRO A 78 -10.93 0.16 6.91
CA PRO A 78 -11.94 -0.87 7.12
C PRO A 78 -11.36 -2.11 7.80
N ILE A 79 -12.06 -2.63 8.83
CA ILE A 79 -11.64 -3.82 9.60
C ILE A 79 -11.42 -5.05 8.71
N HIS A 80 -12.20 -5.17 7.63
CA HIS A 80 -12.17 -6.32 6.72
C HIS A 80 -11.14 -6.19 5.58
N LEU A 81 -10.48 -5.03 5.43
CA LEU A 81 -9.47 -4.82 4.39
C LEU A 81 -8.38 -5.90 4.40
N PRO A 82 -7.87 -6.37 5.56
CA PRO A 82 -6.82 -7.39 5.60
C PRO A 82 -7.29 -8.82 5.26
N ASN A 83 -8.59 -9.07 5.08
CA ASN A 83 -9.12 -10.43 4.87
C ASN A 83 -8.58 -11.08 3.59
N SER A 84 -8.18 -10.27 2.60
CA SER A 84 -7.67 -10.75 1.32
C SER A 84 -6.17 -11.03 1.32
N LEU A 85 -5.45 -10.71 2.40
CA LEU A 85 -4.01 -10.94 2.48
C LEU A 85 -3.68 -12.44 2.43
N LEU A 86 -2.58 -12.78 1.78
CA LEU A 86 -2.02 -14.13 1.71
C LEU A 86 -0.89 -14.28 2.74
N LEU A 87 -1.19 -14.90 3.89
CA LEU A 87 -0.25 -15.05 5.00
C LEU A 87 -0.02 -16.53 5.34
N GLN A 88 1.21 -17.00 5.12
CA GLN A 88 1.60 -18.38 5.36
C GLN A 88 2.10 -18.64 6.79
N LYS A 89 2.84 -17.69 7.36
CA LYS A 89 3.65 -17.83 8.59
C LYS A 89 2.87 -17.43 9.84
N SER A 90 3.15 -18.10 10.97
CA SER A 90 2.53 -17.80 12.26
C SER A 90 2.82 -16.39 12.74
N ASP A 91 4.04 -15.89 12.48
CA ASP A 91 4.45 -14.55 12.93
C ASP A 91 3.73 -13.44 12.15
N LEU A 92 3.46 -13.65 10.86
CA LEU A 92 2.68 -12.73 10.04
C LEU A 92 1.21 -12.71 10.48
N LEU A 93 0.63 -13.88 10.76
CA LEU A 93 -0.71 -13.99 11.32
C LEU A 93 -0.82 -13.33 12.70
N ALA A 94 0.22 -13.46 13.54
CA ALA A 94 0.28 -12.80 14.84
C ALA A 94 0.34 -11.27 14.73
N ARG A 95 1.11 -10.73 13.77
CA ARG A 95 1.11 -9.29 13.45
C ARG A 95 -0.28 -8.83 13.02
N LEU A 96 -0.90 -9.54 12.09
CA LEU A 96 -2.25 -9.21 11.62
C LEU A 96 -3.28 -9.22 12.77
N LYS A 97 -3.20 -10.22 13.65
CA LYS A 97 -4.04 -10.33 14.84
C LYS A 97 -3.93 -9.10 15.75
N GLN A 98 -2.72 -8.55 15.92
CA GLN A 98 -2.51 -7.32 16.69
C GLN A 98 -3.11 -6.09 15.99
N ILE A 99 -2.94 -5.97 14.68
CA ILE A 99 -3.51 -4.87 13.87
C ILE A 99 -5.04 -4.87 13.96
N VAL A 100 -5.68 -6.03 13.76
CA VAL A 100 -7.14 -6.12 13.78
C VAL A 100 -7.72 -5.85 15.16
N ARG A 101 -7.06 -6.32 16.23
CA ARG A 101 -7.42 -5.93 17.60
C ARG A 101 -7.33 -4.42 17.81
N TYR A 102 -6.24 -3.80 17.36
CA TYR A 102 -6.08 -2.35 17.44
C TYR A 102 -7.20 -1.60 16.70
N LEU A 103 -7.54 -2.02 15.47
CA LEU A 103 -8.61 -1.42 14.69
C LEU A 103 -9.96 -1.56 15.41
N ARG A 104 -10.28 -2.73 15.97
CA ARG A 104 -11.51 -2.94 16.75
C ARG A 104 -11.57 -2.01 17.95
N ASP A 105 -10.52 -1.96 18.76
CA ASP A 105 -10.43 -1.05 19.92
C ASP A 105 -10.61 0.41 19.49
N ARG A 106 -10.10 0.80 18.32
CA ARG A 106 -10.27 2.15 17.75
C ARG A 106 -11.72 2.41 17.34
N TYR A 107 -12.37 1.48 16.67
CA TYR A 107 -13.78 1.60 16.28
C TYR A 107 -14.73 1.58 17.49
N GLU A 108 -14.43 0.83 18.54
CA GLU A 108 -15.21 0.82 19.79
C GLU A 108 -15.15 2.14 20.55
N LYS A 109 -14.00 2.83 20.50
CA LYS A 109 -13.83 4.17 21.09
C LYS A 109 -14.45 5.28 20.23
N ALA A 110 -14.47 5.10 18.92
CA ALA A 110 -15.00 6.09 18.00
C ALA A 110 -16.51 6.24 18.14
N ARG A 111 -17.01 7.47 18.01
CA ARG A 111 -18.45 7.73 17.97
C ARG A 111 -19.02 7.25 16.63
N PRO A 112 -20.13 6.47 16.63
CA PRO A 112 -20.69 5.92 15.40
C PRO A 112 -21.01 6.98 14.36
N GLY A 113 -20.57 6.76 13.12
CA GLY A 113 -20.84 7.64 11.98
C GLY A 113 -19.95 8.89 11.87
N LEU A 114 -19.07 9.15 12.84
CA LEU A 114 -18.13 10.28 12.76
C LEU A 114 -16.88 9.93 11.94
N THR A 115 -16.57 10.80 11.00
CA THR A 115 -15.47 10.66 10.04
C THR A 115 -14.75 11.99 9.88
N VAL A 116 -13.44 11.97 9.70
CA VAL A 116 -12.62 13.17 9.49
C VAL A 116 -12.73 13.69 8.06
N PHE A 117 -13.23 12.86 7.14
CA PHE A 117 -13.31 13.16 5.70
C PHE A 117 -14.72 13.60 5.29
N THR A 118 -15.28 14.59 5.99
CA THR A 118 -16.63 15.14 5.72
C THR A 118 -16.58 16.53 5.09
N ASP A 119 -17.48 16.79 4.14
CA ASP A 119 -17.72 18.12 3.57
C ASP A 119 -18.74 18.93 4.38
N ASN A 120 -19.44 18.29 5.32
CA ASN A 120 -20.37 18.97 6.21
C ASN A 120 -19.61 19.77 7.27
N ALA A 121 -20.17 20.90 7.66
CA ALA A 121 -19.67 21.71 8.76
C ALA A 121 -20.80 21.86 9.79
N ASP A 122 -20.69 21.12 10.88
CA ASP A 122 -21.60 21.09 12.00
C ASP A 122 -20.82 20.98 13.31
N HIS A 123 -21.55 20.92 14.44
CA HIS A 123 -20.95 20.81 15.75
C HIS A 123 -20.07 19.55 15.90
N ASP A 124 -20.38 18.43 15.24
CA ASP A 124 -19.68 17.16 15.43
C ASP A 124 -18.53 16.98 14.43
N THR A 125 -18.32 17.93 13.53
CA THR A 125 -17.20 17.97 12.60
C THR A 125 -15.88 18.11 13.35
N PHE A 126 -14.88 17.28 13.01
CA PHE A 126 -13.56 17.26 13.70
C PHE A 126 -12.93 18.65 13.83
N ALA A 127 -12.86 19.38 12.72
CA ALA A 127 -12.27 20.71 12.66
C ALA A 127 -12.98 21.72 13.59
N VAL A 128 -14.31 21.63 13.71
CA VAL A 128 -15.12 22.50 14.59
C VAL A 128 -14.90 22.15 16.07
N GLN A 129 -14.88 20.87 16.41
CA GLN A 129 -14.57 20.39 17.76
C GLN A 129 -13.14 20.80 18.20
N TYR A 130 -12.17 20.65 17.29
CA TYR A 130 -10.80 21.07 17.54
C TYR A 130 -10.69 22.59 17.72
N PHE A 131 -11.35 23.37 16.85
CA PHE A 131 -11.41 24.82 16.96
C PHE A 131 -11.98 25.28 18.32
N THR A 132 -13.06 24.64 18.77
CA THR A 132 -13.75 24.98 20.02
C THR A 132 -12.86 24.77 21.25
N SER A 133 -11.96 23.79 21.22
CA SER A 133 -10.99 23.54 22.30
C SER A 133 -9.68 24.31 22.15
N SER A 134 -9.44 24.97 21.02
CA SER A 134 -8.15 25.62 20.72
C SER A 134 -8.21 27.15 20.78
N VAL A 135 -7.65 27.71 21.86
CA VAL A 135 -7.49 29.17 22.03
C VAL A 135 -6.68 29.79 20.88
N ARG A 136 -5.69 29.07 20.36
CA ARG A 136 -4.86 29.51 19.22
C ARG A 136 -5.70 29.77 17.98
N HIS A 137 -6.60 28.84 17.63
CA HIS A 137 -7.48 28.97 16.48
C HIS A 137 -8.53 30.07 16.68
N GLN A 138 -9.10 30.18 17.88
CA GLN A 138 -10.02 31.27 18.22
C GLN A 138 -9.36 32.64 18.09
N THR A 139 -8.11 32.77 18.55
CA THR A 139 -7.30 33.98 18.41
C THR A 139 -7.00 34.28 16.93
N LEU A 140 -6.68 33.25 16.14
CA LEU A 140 -6.46 33.39 14.70
C LEU A 140 -7.71 33.92 13.99
N LYS A 141 -8.89 33.35 14.28
CA LYS A 141 -10.18 33.83 13.75
C LYS A 141 -10.43 35.29 14.10
N GLN A 142 -10.26 35.66 15.37
CA GLN A 142 -10.43 37.04 15.82
C GLN A 142 -9.48 38.00 15.10
N ARG A 143 -8.22 37.61 14.90
CA ARG A 143 -7.23 38.42 14.18
C ARG A 143 -7.64 38.62 12.71
N ILE A 144 -8.12 37.57 12.05
CA ILE A 144 -8.62 37.64 10.66
C ILE A 144 -9.81 38.59 10.58
N GLU A 145 -10.80 38.44 11.47
CA GLU A 145 -12.02 39.25 11.47
C GLU A 145 -11.76 40.72 11.82
N GLN A 146 -10.84 41.00 12.75
CA GLN A 146 -10.44 42.37 13.11
C GLN A 146 -9.76 43.07 11.92
N LYS A 147 -8.83 42.39 11.25
CA LYS A 147 -8.18 42.95 10.05
C LYS A 147 -9.19 43.15 8.92
N ALA A 148 -10.08 42.20 8.70
CA ALA A 148 -11.15 42.31 7.70
C ALA A 148 -12.10 43.48 7.99
N ALA A 149 -12.45 43.72 9.25
CA ALA A 149 -13.26 44.85 9.66
C ALA A 149 -12.56 46.19 9.38
N GLN A 150 -11.26 46.28 9.68
CA GLN A 150 -10.46 47.47 9.35
C GLN A 150 -10.40 47.69 7.84
N ASP A 151 -10.11 46.65 7.05
CA ASP A 151 -10.00 46.74 5.59
C ASP A 151 -11.34 47.16 4.96
N ARG A 152 -12.45 46.66 5.50
CA ARG A 152 -13.79 47.03 5.07
C ARG A 152 -14.11 48.50 5.37
N GLU A 153 -13.72 49.00 6.54
CA GLU A 153 -13.88 50.41 6.89
C GLU A 153 -13.03 51.33 6.02
N GLU A 154 -11.77 50.97 5.78
CA GLU A 154 -10.89 51.67 4.82
C GLU A 154 -11.51 51.69 3.42
N LYS A 155 -12.18 50.59 3.03
CA LYS A 155 -12.89 50.50 1.75
C LYS A 155 -14.13 51.36 1.68
N HIS A 156 -14.89 51.49 2.76
CA HIS A 156 -16.01 52.42 2.85
C HIS A 156 -15.54 53.87 2.68
N GLN A 157 -14.42 54.24 3.30
CA GLN A 157 -13.83 55.57 3.14
C GLN A 157 -13.28 55.80 1.72
N GLU A 158 -12.74 54.79 1.05
CA GLU A 158 -12.38 54.86 -0.37
C GLU A 158 -13.62 55.09 -1.25
N LEU A 159 -14.71 54.34 -0.99
CA LEU A 159 -15.97 54.47 -1.73
C LEU A 159 -16.57 55.88 -1.56
N GLU A 160 -16.56 56.43 -0.35
CA GLU A 160 -17.05 57.80 -0.10
C GLU A 160 -16.23 58.85 -0.86
N ARG A 161 -14.89 58.72 -0.85
CA ARG A 161 -13.99 59.58 -1.63
C ARG A 161 -14.28 59.49 -3.13
N LYS A 162 -14.37 58.27 -3.68
CA LYS A 162 -14.64 58.08 -5.11
C LYS A 162 -16.05 58.53 -5.51
N ASN A 163 -17.07 58.35 -4.66
CA ASN A 163 -18.41 58.88 -4.90
C ASN A 163 -18.44 60.42 -4.90
N ALA A 164 -17.65 61.07 -4.03
CA ALA A 164 -17.48 62.52 -4.06
C ALA A 164 -16.78 62.98 -5.35
N ASP A 165 -15.72 62.30 -5.78
CA ASP A 165 -15.04 62.58 -7.05
C ASP A 165 -15.96 62.38 -8.25
N TYR A 166 -16.77 61.31 -8.26
CA TYR A 166 -17.77 61.06 -9.30
C TYR A 166 -18.77 62.20 -9.39
N ARG A 167 -19.38 62.61 -8.27
CA ARG A 167 -20.32 63.75 -8.23
C ARG A 167 -19.68 65.04 -8.72
N ARG A 168 -18.42 65.31 -8.32
CA ARG A 168 -17.68 66.49 -8.79
C ARG A 168 -17.46 66.44 -10.31
N LEU A 169 -17.06 65.30 -10.86
CA LEU A 169 -16.85 65.12 -12.30
C LEU A 169 -18.17 65.17 -13.07
N ASP A 170 -19.26 64.66 -12.51
CA ASP A 170 -20.59 64.73 -13.11
C ASP A 170 -21.13 66.17 -13.14
N ASP A 171 -20.96 66.91 -12.05
CA ASP A 171 -21.25 68.34 -11.99
C ASP A 171 -20.40 69.14 -13.00
N GLU A 172 -19.09 68.87 -13.09
CA GLU A 172 -18.20 69.53 -14.05
C GLU A 172 -18.62 69.20 -15.49
N TYR A 173 -18.96 67.95 -15.78
CA TYR A 173 -19.48 67.52 -17.07
C TYR A 173 -20.77 68.26 -17.46
N ASN A 174 -21.72 68.38 -16.51
CA ASN A 174 -23.00 69.06 -16.71
C ASN A 174 -22.84 70.59 -16.85
N ARG A 175 -21.80 71.19 -16.27
CA ARG A 175 -21.49 72.63 -16.42
C ARG A 175 -20.89 72.99 -17.78
N ILE A 176 -20.21 72.06 -18.45
CA ILE A 176 -19.62 72.32 -19.77
C ILE A 176 -20.70 72.12 -20.84
N GLN A 177 -21.26 73.21 -21.36
CA GLN A 177 -22.36 73.14 -22.33
C GLN A 177 -21.92 72.61 -23.71
N GLU A 178 -20.78 73.08 -24.22
CA GLU A 178 -20.31 72.76 -25.57
C GLU A 178 -19.04 71.91 -25.57
N HIS A 179 -18.85 71.11 -26.62
CA HIS A 179 -17.59 70.45 -26.86
C HIS A 179 -16.60 71.46 -27.47
N ASP A 180 -15.34 71.39 -27.05
CA ASP A 180 -14.27 72.13 -27.72
C ASP A 180 -14.29 71.85 -29.23
N THR A 181 -14.10 72.89 -30.03
CA THR A 181 -13.99 72.80 -31.50
C THR A 181 -12.67 73.42 -31.93
N ALA A 182 -12.01 72.79 -32.90
CA ALA A 182 -10.79 73.30 -33.50
C ALA A 182 -10.96 73.43 -35.01
N THR A 183 -10.36 74.45 -35.61
CA THR A 183 -10.45 74.67 -37.06
C THR A 183 -9.29 73.97 -37.77
N HIS A 184 -9.61 73.09 -38.72
CA HIS A 184 -8.61 72.45 -39.57
C HIS A 184 -8.00 73.49 -40.53
N GLN A 185 -6.77 73.26 -41.02
CA GLN A 185 -6.08 74.14 -41.99
C GLN A 185 -6.87 74.41 -43.30
N ARG A 186 -7.97 73.68 -43.54
CA ARG A 186 -8.86 73.81 -44.70
C ARG A 186 -10.21 74.48 -44.35
N GLY A 187 -10.35 75.06 -43.16
CA GLY A 187 -11.49 75.90 -42.75
C GLY A 187 -12.69 75.17 -42.12
N TYR A 188 -12.69 73.84 -42.02
CA TYR A 188 -13.78 73.11 -41.34
C TYR A 188 -13.50 72.90 -39.85
N LEU A 189 -14.56 72.94 -39.03
CA LEU A 189 -14.49 72.65 -37.60
C LEU A 189 -14.44 71.14 -37.38
N PHE A 190 -13.57 70.68 -36.49
CA PHE A 190 -13.49 69.30 -36.05
C PHE A 190 -13.40 69.21 -34.52
N HIS A 191 -13.75 68.03 -34.00
CA HIS A 191 -13.67 67.73 -32.58
C HIS A 191 -12.22 67.37 -32.19
N PRO A 192 -11.53 68.18 -31.39
CA PRO A 192 -10.16 67.91 -31.00
C PRO A 192 -10.10 66.72 -30.02
N TYR A 193 -9.06 65.89 -30.16
CA TYR A 193 -8.85 64.72 -29.29
C TYR A 193 -8.75 65.07 -27.80
N GLN A 194 -8.31 66.30 -27.49
CA GLN A 194 -8.15 66.85 -26.15
C GLN A 194 -9.38 67.61 -25.62
N CYS A 195 -10.58 67.39 -26.19
CA CYS A 195 -11.79 68.06 -25.73
C CYS A 195 -12.01 67.88 -24.21
N LYS A 196 -12.14 68.99 -23.49
CA LYS A 196 -12.34 69.05 -22.05
C LYS A 196 -13.59 68.29 -21.60
N LYS A 197 -14.72 68.49 -22.27
CA LYS A 197 -15.99 67.77 -21.97
C LYS A 197 -15.84 66.25 -22.12
N CYS A 198 -15.19 65.79 -23.21
CA CYS A 198 -14.92 64.37 -23.45
C CYS A 198 -13.87 63.79 -22.50
N SER A 199 -12.93 64.59 -22.02
CA SER A 199 -11.93 64.20 -21.04
C SER A 199 -12.56 64.01 -19.65
N VAL A 200 -13.41 64.93 -19.22
CA VAL A 200 -14.17 64.82 -17.95
C VAL A 200 -15.12 63.62 -17.99
N MET A 201 -15.85 63.43 -19.09
CA MET A 201 -16.70 62.24 -19.30
C MET A 201 -15.89 60.95 -19.18
N ARG A 202 -14.75 60.83 -19.89
CA ARG A 202 -13.88 59.65 -19.80
C ARG A 202 -13.38 59.42 -18.37
N LYS A 203 -12.93 60.47 -17.67
CA LYS A 203 -12.49 60.35 -16.27
C LYS A 203 -13.61 59.90 -15.33
N ARG A 204 -14.84 60.41 -15.53
CA ARG A 204 -16.02 60.02 -14.76
C ARG A 204 -16.39 58.55 -15.02
N ASP A 205 -16.47 58.17 -16.30
CA ASP A 205 -16.94 56.85 -16.72
C ASP A 205 -15.90 55.74 -16.49
N CYS A 206 -14.61 56.10 -16.43
CA CYS A 206 -13.52 55.18 -16.05
C CYS A 206 -13.28 55.12 -14.54
N LEU A 207 -14.05 55.84 -13.71
CA LEU A 207 -13.86 55.78 -12.26
C LEU A 207 -14.41 54.46 -11.73
N THR A 208 -13.49 53.58 -11.30
CA THR A 208 -13.81 52.26 -10.76
C THR A 208 -13.40 52.14 -9.30
N ILE A 209 -14.03 51.21 -8.58
CA ILE A 209 -13.62 50.76 -7.26
C ILE A 209 -13.51 49.24 -7.26
N SER A 210 -12.44 48.70 -6.68
CA SER A 210 -12.30 47.26 -6.53
C SER A 210 -13.24 46.73 -5.43
N VAL A 211 -13.69 45.49 -5.56
CA VAL A 211 -14.51 44.83 -4.53
C VAL A 211 -13.63 44.38 -3.37
N HIS A 212 -14.15 44.51 -2.15
CA HIS A 212 -13.62 43.88 -0.95
C HIS A 212 -14.52 42.69 -0.59
N GLU A 213 -13.93 41.50 -0.49
CA GLU A 213 -14.62 40.27 -0.07
C GLU A 213 -14.23 39.92 1.37
N TRP A 214 -15.20 39.60 2.21
CA TRP A 214 -14.92 39.10 3.57
C TRP A 214 -14.11 37.79 3.49
N PRO A 215 -13.05 37.60 4.29
CA PRO A 215 -12.15 36.46 4.12
C PRO A 215 -12.74 35.11 4.57
N LEU A 216 -13.67 35.10 5.52
CA LEU A 216 -14.24 33.86 6.07
C LEU A 216 -15.69 33.63 5.61
N PRO A 217 -16.16 32.38 5.49
CA PRO A 217 -17.58 32.08 5.28
C PRO A 217 -18.48 32.75 6.33
N ARG A 218 -19.72 33.10 5.94
CA ARG A 218 -20.71 33.69 6.87
C ARG A 218 -21.21 32.68 7.91
N ASP A 219 -21.25 31.41 7.53
CA ASP A 219 -21.62 30.33 8.44
C ASP A 219 -20.49 30.12 9.47
N PRO A 220 -20.79 30.14 10.78
CA PRO A 220 -19.77 30.08 11.82
C PRO A 220 -19.00 28.77 11.81
N PHE A 221 -19.67 27.63 11.56
CA PHE A 221 -19.02 26.32 11.51
C PHE A 221 -18.08 26.23 10.30
N LYS A 222 -18.50 26.71 9.13
CA LYS A 222 -17.61 26.77 7.96
C LYS A 222 -16.42 27.71 8.16
N ALA A 223 -16.62 28.83 8.86
CA ALA A 223 -15.52 29.71 9.23
C ALA A 223 -14.52 29.01 10.16
N ASP A 224 -15.00 28.25 11.14
CA ASP A 224 -14.16 27.48 12.06
C ASP A 224 -13.38 26.38 11.32
N VAL A 225 -14.01 25.68 10.39
CA VAL A 225 -13.34 24.70 9.51
C VAL A 225 -12.23 25.36 8.68
N VAL A 226 -12.51 26.52 8.07
CA VAL A 226 -11.48 27.25 7.30
C VAL A 226 -10.31 27.63 8.20
N VAL A 227 -10.58 28.17 9.40
CA VAL A 227 -9.52 28.58 10.33
C VAL A 227 -8.71 27.39 10.83
N PHE A 228 -9.35 26.25 11.09
CA PHE A 228 -8.67 25.00 11.41
C PHE A 228 -7.75 24.55 10.27
N GLU A 229 -8.22 24.54 9.02
CA GLU A 229 -7.42 24.10 7.88
C GLU A 229 -6.29 25.08 7.52
N LEU A 230 -6.41 26.36 7.90
CA LEU A 230 -5.30 27.31 7.81
C LEU A 230 -4.13 26.91 8.73
N ASP A 231 -4.41 26.39 9.92
CA ASP A 231 -3.46 26.06 11.00
C ASP A 231 -3.61 24.62 11.50
N CYS A 232 -3.74 23.70 10.54
CA CYS A 232 -4.02 22.30 10.82
C CYS A 232 -2.89 21.66 11.63
N PRO A 233 -3.18 21.00 12.78
CA PRO A 233 -2.16 20.34 13.58
C PRO A 233 -1.40 19.30 12.77
N MET A 234 -0.07 19.35 12.84
CA MET A 234 0.77 18.59 11.93
C MET A 234 0.61 17.05 12.08
N PRO A 235 0.61 16.47 13.30
CA PRO A 235 0.37 15.03 13.48
C PRO A 235 -0.95 14.55 12.87
N PHE A 236 -2.03 15.34 13.04
CA PHE A 236 -3.33 15.05 12.45
C PHE A 236 -3.27 15.15 10.91
N SER A 237 -2.65 16.18 10.36
CA SER A 237 -2.55 16.36 8.90
C SER A 237 -1.76 15.23 8.25
N VAL A 238 -0.64 14.81 8.86
CA VAL A 238 0.18 13.69 8.38
C VAL A 238 -0.61 12.39 8.42
N TRP A 239 -1.24 12.09 9.55
CA TRP A 239 -2.10 10.92 9.70
C TRP A 239 -3.23 10.91 8.67
N ARG A 240 -3.91 12.04 8.48
CA ARG A 240 -5.02 12.20 7.52
C ARG A 240 -4.54 11.95 6.09
N SER A 241 -3.42 12.55 5.71
CA SER A 241 -2.83 12.39 4.37
C SER A 241 -2.36 10.95 4.12
N ALA A 242 -1.68 10.33 5.08
CA ALA A 242 -1.20 8.95 4.97
C ALA A 242 -2.35 7.94 4.90
N THR A 243 -3.38 8.11 5.74
CA THR A 243 -4.59 7.27 5.73
C THR A 243 -5.32 7.38 4.39
N HIS A 244 -5.50 8.60 3.90
CA HIS A 244 -6.12 8.83 2.59
C HIS A 244 -5.28 8.26 1.45
N ASN A 245 -3.95 8.34 1.54
CA ASN A 245 -3.06 7.79 0.52
C ASN A 245 -3.03 6.26 0.50
N PHE A 246 -3.13 5.62 1.67
CA PHE A 246 -3.25 4.17 1.78
C PHE A 246 -4.54 3.67 1.15
N LEU A 247 -5.67 4.35 1.40
CA LEU A 247 -6.99 3.97 0.86
C LEU A 247 -7.17 4.34 -0.61
N HIS A 248 -6.69 5.51 -1.03
CA HIS A 248 -6.83 6.01 -2.41
C HIS A 248 -5.46 6.47 -2.94
N PRO A 249 -4.60 5.54 -3.40
CA PRO A 249 -3.27 5.88 -3.90
C PRO A 249 -3.32 6.83 -5.10
N ALA A 250 -2.40 7.79 -5.17
CA ALA A 250 -2.37 8.75 -6.28
C ALA A 250 -2.06 8.11 -7.65
N SER A 251 -1.53 6.88 -7.65
CA SER A 251 -1.25 6.09 -8.86
C SER A 251 -2.46 5.32 -9.40
N ASP A 252 -3.62 5.42 -8.75
CA ASP A 252 -4.84 4.75 -9.20
C ASP A 252 -5.35 5.36 -10.51
N ALA A 253 -5.37 4.56 -11.57
CA ALA A 253 -5.77 4.97 -12.91
C ALA A 253 -7.28 5.24 -13.06
N THR A 254 -8.10 4.81 -12.09
CA THR A 254 -9.54 5.11 -12.07
C THR A 254 -9.83 6.57 -11.69
N ILE A 255 -8.86 7.25 -11.08
CA ILE A 255 -8.98 8.62 -10.64
C ILE A 255 -8.80 9.56 -11.84
N THR A 256 -9.86 10.28 -12.19
CA THR A 256 -9.82 11.31 -13.24
C THR A 256 -9.82 12.71 -12.61
N PRO A 257 -8.75 13.51 -12.80
CA PRO A 257 -8.69 14.86 -12.23
C PRO A 257 -9.88 15.73 -12.60
N LEU A 258 -10.27 16.63 -11.69
CA LEU A 258 -11.33 17.61 -11.98
C LEU A 258 -10.95 18.49 -13.17
N THR A 259 -11.90 18.65 -14.08
CA THR A 259 -11.83 19.66 -15.14
C THR A 259 -12.69 20.86 -14.73
N GLY A 260 -12.10 22.06 -14.71
CA GLY A 260 -12.80 23.30 -14.40
C GLY A 260 -12.09 24.19 -13.37
N TYR A 261 -12.74 25.29 -13.00
CA TYR A 261 -12.20 26.23 -12.01
C TYR A 261 -12.24 25.60 -10.61
N CYS A 262 -11.11 25.71 -9.90
CA CYS A 262 -10.96 25.32 -8.51
C CYS A 262 -10.03 26.33 -7.84
N LEU A 263 -10.47 26.97 -6.76
CA LEU A 263 -9.64 27.87 -5.95
C LEU A 263 -9.30 27.18 -4.64
N GLU A 264 -8.03 26.81 -4.48
CA GLU A 264 -7.52 26.26 -3.23
C GLU A 264 -7.35 27.34 -2.17
N LEU A 265 -7.56 26.96 -0.90
CA LEU A 265 -7.48 27.86 0.25
C LEU A 265 -6.12 28.57 0.34
N THR A 266 -5.03 27.86 0.06
CA THR A 266 -3.68 28.44 0.11
C THR A 266 -3.42 29.48 -0.98
N HIS A 267 -4.25 29.51 -2.03
CA HIS A 267 -4.18 30.48 -3.12
C HIS A 267 -5.20 31.60 -2.95
N TYR A 268 -6.02 31.60 -1.88
CA TYR A 268 -7.02 32.62 -1.64
C TYR A 268 -6.40 33.89 -1.03
N PRO A 269 -6.26 35.00 -1.78
CA PRO A 269 -5.42 36.14 -1.37
C PRO A 269 -5.74 36.76 -0.01
N PRO A 270 -7.02 36.88 0.43
CA PRO A 270 -7.34 37.41 1.75
C PRO A 270 -6.79 36.59 2.92
N LEU A 271 -6.42 35.33 2.71
CA LEU A 271 -5.94 34.43 3.75
C LEU A 271 -4.45 34.05 3.63
N THR A 272 -3.80 34.28 2.49
CA THR A 272 -2.40 33.85 2.21
C THR A 272 -1.35 34.37 3.21
N HIS A 273 -1.64 35.48 3.89
CA HIS A 273 -0.72 36.12 4.83
C HIS A 273 -0.78 35.56 6.27
N TYR A 274 -1.72 34.65 6.55
CA TYR A 274 -1.82 34.04 7.87
C TYR A 274 -0.99 32.75 7.93
N PRO A 275 -0.07 32.63 8.91
CA PRO A 275 0.61 31.36 9.15
C PRO A 275 -0.38 30.30 9.66
N PRO A 276 -0.08 29.01 9.46
CA PRO A 276 1.12 28.45 8.84
C PRO A 276 1.03 28.21 7.32
N LEU A 277 0.24 28.97 6.54
CA LEU A 277 0.21 28.79 5.07
C LEU A 277 1.56 28.91 4.35
N THR A 278 2.58 29.50 4.98
CA THR A 278 3.90 29.78 4.40
C THR A 278 5.04 28.82 4.80
N ILE A 279 4.83 27.90 5.75
CA ILE A 279 5.88 26.97 6.24
C ILE A 279 5.82 25.61 5.52
N HIS A 280 4.79 25.36 4.72
CA HIS A 280 4.41 24.02 4.24
C HIS A 280 4.86 23.70 2.80
N SER A 281 6.14 23.91 2.50
CA SER A 281 6.73 23.62 1.17
C SER A 281 7.10 22.14 0.95
N HIS A 282 6.75 21.25 1.87
CA HIS A 282 6.94 19.79 1.78
C HIS A 282 5.58 19.07 1.73
N PRO A 283 5.51 17.78 1.30
CA PRO A 283 4.28 17.10 0.88
C PRO A 283 3.28 16.55 1.93
N PRO A 284 3.37 16.71 3.27
CA PRO A 284 2.42 16.04 4.18
C PRO A 284 0.98 16.62 4.20
N PHE A 285 0.61 17.43 3.21
CA PHE A 285 -0.69 18.12 3.10
C PHE A 285 -1.41 17.77 1.80
N ARG A 286 -1.52 16.47 1.50
CA ARG A 286 -2.31 15.96 0.36
C ARG A 286 -3.75 16.47 0.40
N ILE A 287 -4.32 16.58 1.60
CA ILE A 287 -5.70 17.06 1.83
C ILE A 287 -5.70 18.52 2.32
N SER A 288 -6.45 19.38 1.63
CA SER A 288 -6.69 20.78 1.99
C SER A 288 -8.15 21.18 1.67
N LEU A 289 -8.47 22.47 1.64
CA LEU A 289 -9.76 22.99 1.20
C LEU A 289 -9.66 23.65 -0.18
N ALA A 290 -10.69 23.44 -0.99
CA ALA A 290 -10.86 24.19 -2.24
C ALA A 290 -12.32 24.55 -2.50
N SER A 291 -12.54 25.51 -3.38
CA SER A 291 -13.86 26.02 -3.76
C SER A 291 -14.06 25.97 -5.28
N LYS A 292 -15.23 25.47 -5.71
CA LYS A 292 -15.68 25.58 -7.11
C LYS A 292 -16.19 26.97 -7.46
N THR A 293 -16.66 27.73 -6.48
CA THR A 293 -17.15 29.10 -6.71
C THR A 293 -15.96 30.03 -6.79
N LYS A 294 -16.01 30.97 -7.73
CA LYS A 294 -14.97 31.99 -7.92
C LYS A 294 -15.03 33.02 -6.80
N SER A 295 -13.85 33.45 -6.32
CA SER A 295 -13.76 34.64 -5.48
C SER A 295 -14.26 35.86 -6.28
N PHE A 296 -14.90 36.81 -5.59
CA PHE A 296 -15.26 38.09 -6.20
C PHE A 296 -14.03 38.89 -6.67
N LEU A 297 -12.84 38.57 -6.15
CA LEU A 297 -11.57 39.17 -6.56
C LEU A 297 -11.08 38.68 -7.93
N ASP A 298 -11.47 37.46 -8.33
CA ASP A 298 -11.10 36.84 -9.62
C ASP A 298 -12.23 36.90 -10.67
N ALA A 299 -13.45 37.18 -10.24
CA ALA A 299 -14.61 37.26 -11.12
C ALA A 299 -14.63 38.55 -11.94
N HIS A 300 -15.46 38.58 -13.00
CA HIS A 300 -15.72 39.81 -13.79
C HIS A 300 -16.27 40.98 -12.95
N TYR A 301 -16.62 40.74 -11.69
CA TYR A 301 -17.12 41.72 -10.73
C TYR A 301 -16.03 42.34 -9.85
N ARG A 302 -14.74 42.02 -10.07
CA ARG A 302 -13.62 42.52 -9.24
C ARG A 302 -13.50 44.04 -9.19
N GLU A 303 -13.98 44.74 -10.22
CA GLU A 303 -14.03 46.19 -10.30
C GLU A 303 -15.43 46.65 -10.71
N ILE A 304 -15.94 47.65 -10.00
CA ILE A 304 -17.26 48.22 -10.24
C ILE A 304 -17.09 49.67 -10.70
N THR A 305 -17.66 50.01 -11.85
CA THR A 305 -17.75 51.40 -12.33
C THR A 305 -18.76 52.18 -11.49
N LEU A 306 -18.37 53.34 -10.97
CA LEU A 306 -19.23 54.12 -10.06
C LEU A 306 -20.55 54.56 -10.68
N GLY A 307 -20.58 54.85 -11.98
CA GLY A 307 -21.83 55.19 -12.69
C GLY A 307 -22.89 54.07 -12.71
N LYS A 308 -22.53 52.83 -12.34
CA LYS A 308 -23.44 51.68 -12.25
C LYS A 308 -23.88 51.36 -10.82
N ILE A 309 -23.40 52.13 -9.83
CA ILE A 309 -23.72 51.92 -8.41
C ILE A 309 -24.89 52.82 -8.03
N GLN A 310 -26.03 52.21 -7.70
CA GLN A 310 -27.20 52.94 -7.17
C GLN A 310 -27.07 53.08 -5.64
N VAL A 311 -27.31 54.28 -5.13
CA VAL A 311 -27.30 54.59 -3.69
C VAL A 311 -28.74 54.38 -3.18
N PRO A 312 -29.05 53.19 -2.62
CA PRO A 312 -28.65 52.90 -1.23
C PRO A 312 -27.69 51.71 -1.03
N ASP A 313 -27.65 50.74 -1.95
CA ASP A 313 -26.95 49.45 -1.75
C ASP A 313 -25.46 49.47 -2.16
N ALA A 314 -24.88 50.67 -2.29
CA ALA A 314 -23.51 50.87 -2.77
C ALA A 314 -22.46 50.19 -1.90
N ARG A 315 -22.69 50.16 -0.58
CA ARG A 315 -21.77 49.58 0.40
C ARG A 315 -21.74 48.05 0.28
N ASP A 316 -22.89 47.40 0.18
CA ASP A 316 -23.00 45.94 0.09
C ASP A 316 -22.53 45.37 -1.25
N ARG A 317 -22.58 46.18 -2.32
CA ARG A 317 -22.02 45.81 -3.63
C ARG A 317 -20.50 45.88 -3.68
N VAL A 318 -19.89 46.81 -2.94
CA VAL A 318 -18.43 46.98 -2.90
C VAL A 318 -17.81 46.10 -1.81
N CYS A 319 -18.49 45.92 -0.68
CA CYS A 319 -18.04 45.11 0.45
C CYS A 319 -18.94 43.87 0.55
N VAL A 320 -18.56 42.82 -0.19
CA VAL A 320 -19.33 41.58 -0.26
C VAL A 320 -18.90 40.60 0.83
N ASN A 321 -19.78 39.66 1.15
CA ASN A 321 -19.42 38.50 1.99
C ASN A 321 -18.66 37.46 1.15
N ASN A 322 -17.96 36.56 1.83
CA ASN A 322 -17.26 35.44 1.19
C ASN A 322 -18.21 34.63 0.30
N GLY A 323 -17.88 34.51 -0.98
CA GLY A 323 -18.63 33.73 -1.96
C GLY A 323 -18.12 32.30 -2.13
N LEU A 324 -17.07 31.90 -1.41
CA LEU A 324 -16.41 30.61 -1.56
C LEU A 324 -17.18 29.51 -0.85
N GLN A 325 -17.23 28.34 -1.47
CA GLN A 325 -17.80 27.12 -0.90
C GLN A 325 -16.69 26.10 -0.72
N PHE A 326 -15.93 26.26 0.35
CA PHE A 326 -14.84 25.36 0.69
C PHE A 326 -15.34 23.94 1.00
N ARG A 327 -14.63 22.96 0.45
CA ARG A 327 -14.82 21.52 0.65
C ARG A 327 -13.47 20.82 0.69
N LEU A 328 -13.41 19.62 1.25
CA LEU A 328 -12.17 18.86 1.31
C LEU A 328 -11.70 18.47 -0.09
N PHE A 329 -10.44 18.76 -0.36
CA PHE A 329 -9.83 18.65 -1.67
C PHE A 329 -8.49 17.93 -1.56
N ASP A 330 -8.32 16.93 -2.40
CA ASP A 330 -7.07 16.24 -2.62
C ASP A 330 -6.26 16.94 -3.70
N ARG A 331 -5.13 17.51 -3.30
CA ARG A 331 -4.25 18.33 -4.15
C ARG A 331 -3.40 17.48 -5.08
N THR A 332 -3.07 16.26 -4.67
CA THR A 332 -2.17 15.36 -5.43
C THR A 332 -2.87 14.85 -6.69
N VAL A 333 -4.14 14.44 -6.58
CA VAL A 333 -4.93 13.97 -7.74
C VAL A 333 -5.91 15.02 -8.26
N SER A 334 -5.97 16.20 -7.63
CA SER A 334 -6.88 17.29 -7.98
C SER A 334 -8.36 16.85 -7.99
N MET A 335 -8.85 16.27 -6.88
CA MET A 335 -10.21 15.73 -6.74
C MET A 335 -10.88 16.09 -5.40
N TRP A 336 -12.21 16.04 -5.33
CA TRP A 336 -12.95 16.17 -4.06
C TRP A 336 -12.82 14.89 -3.25
N VAL A 337 -12.49 15.02 -1.96
CA VAL A 337 -12.38 13.85 -1.06
C VAL A 337 -13.71 13.11 -0.96
N ALA A 338 -14.84 13.83 -0.89
CA ALA A 338 -16.16 13.21 -0.86
C ALA A 338 -16.48 12.37 -2.10
N ALA A 339 -15.92 12.71 -3.27
CA ALA A 339 -16.08 11.91 -4.49
C ALA A 339 -15.23 10.64 -4.44
N LEU A 340 -13.99 10.73 -3.96
CA LEU A 340 -13.12 9.57 -3.77
C LEU A 340 -13.72 8.54 -2.81
N ARG A 341 -14.39 8.99 -1.75
CA ARG A 341 -15.07 8.11 -0.80
C ARG A 341 -16.28 7.35 -1.34
N GLN A 342 -16.86 7.82 -2.46
CA GLN A 342 -17.95 7.11 -3.13
C GLN A 342 -17.42 6.01 -4.05
N ILE A 343 -16.13 6.07 -4.39
CA ILE A 343 -15.43 4.99 -5.07
C ILE A 343 -15.02 4.02 -3.97
N ASP A 344 -15.43 2.76 -4.09
CA ASP A 344 -14.92 1.74 -3.18
C ASP A 344 -13.39 1.79 -3.22
N PRO A 345 -12.71 1.81 -2.06
CA PRO A 345 -11.25 1.79 -2.05
C PRO A 345 -10.77 0.66 -2.95
N PRO A 346 -9.76 0.87 -3.81
CA PRO A 346 -9.21 -0.18 -4.66
C PRO A 346 -9.01 -1.43 -3.82
N SER A 347 -9.72 -2.49 -4.19
CA SER A 347 -9.71 -3.71 -3.42
C SER A 347 -8.28 -4.22 -3.41
N ILE A 348 -7.66 -4.29 -2.22
CA ILE A 348 -6.35 -4.93 -2.12
C ILE A 348 -6.43 -6.40 -2.53
N ALA A 349 -7.64 -6.99 -2.62
CA ALA A 349 -7.85 -8.34 -3.08
C ALA A 349 -7.29 -8.57 -4.49
N ASP A 350 -7.40 -7.62 -5.41
CA ASP A 350 -6.88 -7.76 -6.77
C ASP A 350 -5.35 -7.91 -6.77
N HIS A 351 -4.69 -7.27 -5.80
CA HIS A 351 -3.25 -7.39 -5.60
C HIS A 351 -2.84 -8.60 -4.75
N CYS A 352 -3.79 -9.22 -4.05
CA CYS A 352 -3.56 -10.36 -3.15
C CYS A 352 -4.26 -11.64 -3.66
N THR A 353 -4.59 -11.69 -4.95
CA THR A 353 -5.20 -12.85 -5.61
C THR A 353 -4.30 -13.32 -6.72
N PHE A 354 -4.03 -14.63 -6.76
CA PHE A 354 -3.31 -15.22 -7.87
C PHE A 354 -4.15 -15.23 -9.16
N ALA A 355 -3.51 -14.84 -10.27
CA ALA A 355 -4.11 -14.90 -11.59
C ALA A 355 -3.82 -16.26 -12.24
N LEU A 356 -4.84 -16.88 -12.80
CA LEU A 356 -4.71 -18.09 -13.58
C LEU A 356 -4.04 -17.78 -14.93
N PRO A 357 -3.10 -18.62 -15.39
CA PRO A 357 -2.51 -18.48 -16.71
C PRO A 357 -3.56 -18.68 -17.82
N PRO A 358 -3.30 -18.20 -19.04
CA PRO A 358 -4.14 -18.48 -20.20
C PRO A 358 -4.22 -19.99 -20.43
N GLY A 359 -5.43 -20.53 -20.56
CA GLY A 359 -5.61 -21.97 -20.68
C GLY A 359 -7.01 -22.45 -20.30
N PRO A 360 -7.17 -23.78 -20.12
CA PRO A 360 -8.47 -24.40 -19.85
C PRO A 360 -9.18 -23.88 -18.59
N TYR A 361 -8.40 -23.43 -17.60
CA TYR A 361 -8.92 -22.93 -16.32
C TYR A 361 -9.24 -21.43 -16.32
N GLN A 362 -8.93 -20.68 -17.39
CA GLN A 362 -9.04 -19.21 -17.38
C GLN A 362 -10.45 -18.71 -17.02
N GLY A 363 -11.50 -19.42 -17.46
CA GLY A 363 -12.90 -19.10 -17.12
C GLY A 363 -13.27 -19.32 -15.64
N LEU A 364 -12.39 -19.95 -14.86
CA LEU A 364 -12.59 -20.27 -13.45
C LEU A 364 -11.89 -19.30 -12.49
N GLN A 365 -11.39 -18.16 -12.97
CA GLN A 365 -10.72 -17.15 -12.14
C GLN A 365 -11.60 -16.69 -10.95
N TYR A 366 -12.92 -16.66 -11.12
CA TYR A 366 -13.84 -16.31 -10.04
C TYR A 366 -13.70 -17.24 -8.82
N ALA A 367 -13.41 -18.53 -9.03
CA ALA A 367 -13.25 -19.51 -7.96
C ALA A 367 -11.92 -19.33 -7.21
N VAL A 368 -10.93 -18.66 -7.83
CA VAL A 368 -9.68 -18.23 -7.17
C VAL A 368 -9.85 -16.85 -6.53
N ALA A 369 -10.65 -15.95 -7.10
CA ALA A 369 -10.81 -14.60 -6.56
C ALA A 369 -11.70 -14.54 -5.31
N ASP A 370 -12.71 -15.41 -5.22
CA ASP A 370 -13.71 -15.34 -4.15
C ASP A 370 -14.19 -16.74 -3.71
N THR A 371 -15.00 -16.77 -2.66
CA THR A 371 -15.63 -17.93 -2.02
C THR A 371 -17.16 -17.84 -2.01
N CYS A 372 -17.73 -16.75 -2.56
CA CYS A 372 -19.16 -16.45 -2.53
C CYS A 372 -20.03 -17.37 -3.42
N HIS A 373 -19.44 -18.09 -4.38
CA HIS A 373 -20.18 -19.00 -5.24
C HIS A 373 -20.56 -20.29 -4.51
N THR A 374 -21.71 -20.86 -4.88
CA THR A 374 -22.20 -22.13 -4.35
C THR A 374 -21.82 -23.31 -5.25
N SER A 375 -21.84 -24.52 -4.69
CA SER A 375 -21.65 -25.74 -5.49
C SER A 375 -22.71 -25.88 -6.58
N ASN A 376 -23.92 -25.39 -6.33
CA ASN A 376 -25.01 -25.40 -7.31
C ASN A 376 -24.73 -24.45 -8.48
N ASP A 377 -24.09 -23.29 -8.22
CA ASP A 377 -23.69 -22.38 -9.29
C ASP A 377 -22.65 -23.04 -10.21
N VAL A 378 -21.66 -23.73 -9.63
CA VAL A 378 -20.66 -24.49 -10.41
C VAL A 378 -21.33 -25.59 -11.26
N ILE A 379 -22.28 -26.32 -10.67
CA ILE A 379 -23.05 -27.37 -11.38
C ILE A 379 -23.93 -26.77 -12.47
N ALA A 380 -24.53 -25.60 -12.26
CA ALA A 380 -25.36 -24.94 -13.27
C ALA A 380 -24.54 -24.45 -14.47
N ASN A 381 -23.28 -24.05 -14.24
CA ASN A 381 -22.38 -23.49 -15.25
C ASN A 381 -21.49 -24.52 -15.96
N GLN A 382 -21.89 -25.81 -15.97
CA GLN A 382 -21.14 -26.86 -16.67
C GLN A 382 -20.95 -26.60 -18.18
N ILE A 383 -21.82 -25.78 -18.78
CA ILE A 383 -21.70 -25.38 -20.19
C ILE A 383 -20.44 -24.53 -20.46
N ASP A 384 -19.91 -23.87 -19.43
CA ASP A 384 -18.70 -23.05 -19.50
C ASP A 384 -17.41 -23.89 -19.35
N CYS A 385 -17.54 -25.21 -19.16
CA CYS A 385 -16.42 -26.13 -19.07
C CYS A 385 -15.63 -26.16 -20.38
N SER A 386 -14.31 -25.93 -20.29
CA SER A 386 -13.41 -26.13 -21.42
C SER A 386 -13.46 -27.58 -21.92
N LYS A 387 -13.28 -27.76 -23.23
CA LYS A 387 -13.18 -29.09 -23.85
C LYS A 387 -11.92 -29.86 -23.44
N ASP A 388 -10.92 -29.14 -22.94
CA ASP A 388 -9.65 -29.71 -22.49
C ASP A 388 -9.67 -30.11 -21.00
N LEU A 389 -10.79 -29.87 -20.30
CA LEU A 389 -11.02 -30.34 -18.94
C LEU A 389 -12.08 -31.43 -18.90
N THR A 390 -11.91 -32.37 -17.97
CA THR A 390 -13.01 -33.26 -17.63
C THR A 390 -14.06 -32.50 -16.84
N LEU A 391 -15.33 -32.87 -17.00
CA LEU A 391 -16.43 -32.29 -16.23
C LEU A 391 -16.21 -32.43 -14.71
N HIS A 392 -15.65 -33.56 -14.28
CA HIS A 392 -15.33 -33.81 -12.88
C HIS A 392 -14.24 -32.88 -12.35
N GLU A 393 -13.20 -32.60 -13.13
CA GLU A 393 -12.15 -31.67 -12.77
C GLU A 393 -12.63 -30.22 -12.73
N PHE A 394 -13.44 -29.80 -13.71
CA PHE A 394 -14.10 -28.49 -13.71
C PHE A 394 -14.94 -28.28 -12.43
N MET A 395 -15.77 -29.27 -12.08
CA MET A 395 -16.58 -29.21 -10.87
C MET A 395 -15.72 -29.20 -9.60
N SER A 396 -14.70 -30.06 -9.52
CA SER A 396 -13.83 -30.15 -8.35
C SER A 396 -13.06 -28.85 -8.13
N PHE A 397 -12.59 -28.23 -9.20
CA PHE A 397 -11.90 -26.94 -9.17
C PHE A 397 -12.84 -25.83 -8.67
N GLY A 398 -14.02 -25.70 -9.29
CA GLY A 398 -14.99 -24.68 -8.90
C GLY A 398 -15.51 -24.86 -7.48
N VAL A 399 -15.76 -26.10 -7.03
CA VAL A 399 -16.32 -26.38 -5.70
C VAL A 399 -15.30 -26.22 -4.58
N LEU A 400 -13.99 -26.34 -4.84
CA LEU A 400 -12.97 -26.35 -3.77
C LEU A 400 -13.09 -25.16 -2.82
N ARG A 401 -13.32 -23.97 -3.37
CA ARG A 401 -13.48 -22.71 -2.62
C ARG A 401 -14.92 -22.26 -2.44
N SER A 402 -15.89 -23.09 -2.83
CA SER A 402 -17.30 -22.82 -2.58
C SER A 402 -17.60 -22.99 -1.09
N GLY A 403 -17.99 -21.90 -0.43
CA GLY A 403 -18.23 -21.89 1.00
C GLY A 403 -16.91 -21.69 1.78
N PRO A 404 -16.67 -20.50 2.34
CA PRO A 404 -15.37 -20.17 2.92
C PRO A 404 -14.90 -21.09 4.06
N LEU A 405 -15.83 -21.57 4.88
CA LEU A 405 -15.54 -22.44 6.02
C LEU A 405 -15.26 -23.91 5.63
N LEU A 406 -15.57 -24.29 4.38
CA LEU A 406 -15.44 -25.67 3.90
C LEU A 406 -14.12 -25.91 3.15
N GLN A 407 -13.32 -24.87 2.91
CA GLN A 407 -12.12 -24.95 2.05
C GLN A 407 -11.17 -26.08 2.45
N TRP A 408 -10.83 -26.22 3.74
CA TRP A 408 -9.93 -27.27 4.22
C TRP A 408 -10.53 -28.68 4.12
N LEU A 409 -11.84 -28.82 4.37
CA LEU A 409 -12.55 -30.08 4.20
C LEU A 409 -12.61 -30.48 2.72
N ASN A 410 -12.82 -29.52 1.83
CA ASN A 410 -12.77 -29.73 0.38
C ASN A 410 -11.36 -30.11 -0.07
N ILE A 411 -10.30 -29.44 0.41
CA ILE A 411 -8.91 -29.81 0.12
C ILE A 411 -8.65 -31.26 0.51
N LEU A 412 -9.02 -31.66 1.73
CA LEU A 412 -8.85 -33.03 2.20
C LEU A 412 -9.61 -34.04 1.32
N ARG A 413 -10.85 -33.71 0.94
CA ARG A 413 -11.66 -34.52 0.03
C ARG A 413 -10.99 -34.68 -1.33
N GLU A 414 -10.48 -33.60 -1.90
CA GLU A 414 -9.85 -33.62 -3.24
C GLU A 414 -8.49 -34.35 -3.24
N LEU A 415 -7.72 -34.26 -2.15
CA LEU A 415 -6.49 -35.05 -1.98
C LEU A 415 -6.79 -36.56 -2.04
N ARG A 416 -7.86 -36.99 -1.39
CA ARG A 416 -8.31 -38.38 -1.38
C ARG A 416 -8.96 -38.82 -2.69
N ALA A 417 -9.80 -37.97 -3.27
CA ALA A 417 -10.51 -38.26 -4.51
C ALA A 417 -9.58 -38.24 -5.73
N ASN A 418 -8.48 -37.48 -5.65
CA ASN A 418 -7.47 -37.32 -6.69
C ASN A 418 -8.09 -36.97 -8.06
N THR A 419 -9.13 -36.12 -8.05
CA THR A 419 -9.85 -35.68 -9.27
C THR A 419 -9.18 -34.47 -9.92
N LEU A 420 -8.48 -33.65 -9.12
CA LEU A 420 -7.70 -32.52 -9.62
C LEU A 420 -6.33 -32.97 -10.13
N THR A 421 -5.88 -32.40 -11.24
CA THR A 421 -4.54 -32.63 -11.77
C THR A 421 -3.50 -31.82 -11.00
N PHE A 422 -2.97 -32.35 -9.89
CA PHE A 422 -2.03 -31.65 -8.99
C PHE A 422 -0.71 -31.19 -9.64
N ARG A 423 -0.33 -31.77 -10.79
CA ARG A 423 0.83 -31.30 -11.57
C ARG A 423 0.61 -29.96 -12.29
N CYS A 424 -0.63 -29.46 -12.36
CA CYS A 424 -0.98 -28.21 -13.02
C CYS A 424 -0.77 -26.98 -12.11
N GLU A 425 -0.27 -25.89 -12.68
CA GLU A 425 -0.05 -24.60 -11.98
C GLU A 425 -1.38 -24.02 -11.46
N GLU A 426 -2.47 -24.22 -12.19
CA GLU A 426 -3.79 -23.69 -11.88
C GLU A 426 -4.38 -24.34 -10.62
N VAL A 427 -4.19 -25.66 -10.48
CA VAL A 427 -4.58 -26.41 -9.28
C VAL A 427 -3.72 -26.00 -8.09
N HIS A 428 -2.40 -25.85 -8.27
CA HIS A 428 -1.53 -25.30 -7.23
C HIS A 428 -2.01 -23.92 -6.77
N THR A 429 -2.29 -23.03 -7.73
CA THR A 429 -2.78 -21.66 -7.51
C THR A 429 -4.06 -21.62 -6.68
N LEU A 430 -5.05 -22.44 -7.03
CA LEU A 430 -6.31 -22.57 -6.30
C LEU A 430 -6.07 -23.01 -4.84
N LEU A 431 -5.20 -24.00 -4.65
CA LEU A 431 -4.90 -24.58 -3.33
C LEU A 431 -4.14 -23.60 -2.43
N ILE A 432 -3.13 -22.90 -2.96
CA ILE A 432 -2.37 -21.92 -2.17
C ILE A 432 -3.20 -20.68 -1.85
N GLN A 433 -4.08 -20.24 -2.77
CA GLN A 433 -5.02 -19.15 -2.48
C GLN A 433 -5.97 -19.55 -1.34
N ALA A 434 -6.52 -20.77 -1.37
CA ALA A 434 -7.38 -21.29 -0.31
C ALA A 434 -6.62 -21.45 1.04
N ALA A 435 -5.37 -21.87 0.98
CA ALA A 435 -4.57 -22.13 2.18
C ALA A 435 -4.03 -20.86 2.85
N TRP A 436 -3.73 -19.81 2.07
CA TRP A 436 -3.02 -18.62 2.56
C TRP A 436 -3.90 -17.39 2.72
N GLN A 437 -5.02 -17.27 1.99
CA GLN A 437 -5.92 -16.14 2.17
C GLN A 437 -6.55 -16.18 3.56
N VAL A 438 -6.32 -15.14 4.36
CA VAL A 438 -6.65 -15.13 5.79
C VAL A 438 -8.15 -15.26 6.06
N GLY A 439 -8.98 -14.55 5.29
CA GLY A 439 -10.41 -14.41 5.56
C GLY A 439 -10.72 -13.56 6.81
N PRO A 440 -11.98 -13.54 7.26
CA PRO A 440 -12.40 -12.88 8.49
C PRO A 440 -11.72 -13.48 9.72
N LEU A 441 -11.44 -12.59 10.69
CA LEU A 441 -10.91 -12.97 11.99
C LEU A 441 -12.03 -12.95 13.04
N SER A 442 -12.05 -13.96 13.91
CA SER A 442 -12.96 -14.04 15.06
C SER A 442 -12.72 -12.87 16.03
N GLN A 443 -13.58 -12.72 17.05
CA GLN A 443 -13.37 -11.70 18.11
C GLN A 443 -12.03 -11.88 18.83
N ASP A 444 -11.62 -13.12 19.08
CA ASP A 444 -10.33 -13.43 19.68
C ASP A 444 -9.15 -13.17 18.73
N GLY A 445 -9.45 -12.96 17.44
CA GLY A 445 -8.49 -12.65 16.37
C GLY A 445 -7.94 -13.90 15.69
N ASP A 446 -8.69 -15.00 15.72
CA ASP A 446 -8.30 -16.25 15.06
C ASP A 446 -8.94 -16.33 13.66
N PRO A 447 -8.21 -16.79 12.62
CA PRO A 447 -8.75 -16.85 11.26
C PRO A 447 -9.89 -17.87 11.14
N GLU A 448 -11.10 -17.39 10.87
CA GLU A 448 -12.32 -18.22 10.88
C GLU A 448 -12.30 -19.30 9.79
N TRP A 449 -11.68 -19.02 8.65
CA TRP A 449 -11.56 -19.96 7.53
C TRP A 449 -10.58 -21.10 7.79
N HIS A 450 -9.79 -21.02 8.86
CA HIS A 450 -8.68 -21.94 9.14
C HIS A 450 -8.86 -22.73 10.44
N VAL A 451 -10.04 -22.69 11.06
CA VAL A 451 -10.31 -23.34 12.36
C VAL A 451 -10.00 -24.84 12.33
N GLU A 452 -10.26 -25.52 11.21
CA GLU A 452 -9.96 -26.95 11.04
C GLU A 452 -8.47 -27.30 11.24
N LEU A 453 -7.55 -26.38 10.97
CA LEU A 453 -6.11 -26.61 11.14
C LEU A 453 -5.69 -26.75 12.61
N ALA A 454 -6.51 -26.28 13.56
CA ALA A 454 -6.28 -26.45 14.98
C ALA A 454 -6.73 -27.84 15.48
N ASN A 455 -7.52 -28.59 14.69
CA ASN A 455 -8.00 -29.91 15.06
C ASN A 455 -6.94 -30.99 14.77
N ALA A 456 -6.50 -31.71 15.81
CA ALA A 456 -5.47 -32.74 15.70
C ALA A 456 -5.88 -33.95 14.82
N GLU A 457 -7.16 -34.34 14.85
CA GLU A 457 -7.69 -35.42 14.01
C GLU A 457 -7.68 -35.01 12.53
N PHE A 458 -8.12 -33.78 12.24
CA PHE A 458 -8.06 -33.22 10.89
C PHE A 458 -6.62 -33.13 10.40
N GLY A 459 -5.72 -32.55 11.21
CA GLY A 459 -4.29 -32.44 10.87
C GLY A 459 -3.65 -33.80 10.60
N SER A 460 -4.01 -34.83 11.38
CA SER A 460 -3.55 -36.20 11.16
C SER A 460 -4.10 -36.83 9.87
N ALA A 461 -5.37 -36.59 9.54
CA ALA A 461 -5.97 -37.06 8.30
C ALA A 461 -5.34 -36.37 7.08
N LEU A 462 -5.18 -35.05 7.14
CA LEU A 462 -4.54 -34.24 6.11
C LEU A 462 -3.11 -34.71 5.82
N LEU A 463 -2.31 -34.92 6.86
CA LEU A 463 -0.94 -35.42 6.68
C LEU A 463 -0.89 -36.84 6.10
N SER A 464 -1.89 -37.68 6.36
CA SER A 464 -1.97 -39.01 5.76
C SER A 464 -2.23 -38.92 4.26
N GLU A 465 -3.27 -38.19 3.84
CA GLU A 465 -3.63 -38.06 2.42
C GLU A 465 -2.54 -37.32 1.63
N LEU A 466 -1.88 -36.31 2.23
CA LEU A 466 -0.72 -35.63 1.62
C LEU A 466 0.49 -36.56 1.45
N ARG A 467 0.72 -37.47 2.41
CA ARG A 467 1.79 -38.46 2.30
C ARG A 467 1.50 -39.47 1.19
N ASP A 468 0.27 -39.94 1.08
CA ASP A 468 -0.13 -40.88 0.03
C ASP A 468 0.03 -40.25 -1.35
N LEU A 469 -0.38 -38.98 -1.51
CA LEU A 469 -0.15 -38.21 -2.74
C LEU A 469 1.34 -38.08 -3.07
N LEU A 470 2.17 -37.69 -2.09
CA LEU A 470 3.62 -37.55 -2.26
C LEU A 470 4.29 -38.86 -2.67
N LEU A 471 3.93 -39.97 -2.04
CA LEU A 471 4.49 -41.28 -2.36
C LEU A 471 4.05 -41.78 -3.73
N GLY A 472 2.82 -41.45 -4.15
CA GLY A 472 2.29 -41.78 -5.47
C GLY A 472 3.08 -41.13 -6.62
N VAL A 473 3.65 -39.94 -6.40
CA VAL A 473 4.41 -39.22 -7.42
C VAL A 473 5.91 -39.44 -7.39
N LYS A 474 6.46 -40.11 -6.36
CA LYS A 474 7.90 -40.25 -6.07
C LYS A 474 8.79 -40.64 -7.25
N VAL A 475 8.28 -41.39 -8.22
CA VAL A 475 9.06 -41.89 -9.38
C VAL A 475 9.01 -40.98 -10.59
N ASN A 476 8.25 -39.88 -10.55
CA ASN A 476 8.06 -38.98 -11.67
C ASN A 476 8.46 -37.54 -11.30
N TRP A 477 9.67 -37.13 -11.69
CA TRP A 477 10.17 -35.77 -11.44
C TRP A 477 9.33 -34.66 -12.10
N GLN A 478 8.48 -34.98 -13.07
CA GLN A 478 7.55 -34.01 -13.69
C GLN A 478 6.44 -33.56 -12.74
N GLU A 479 6.27 -34.24 -11.59
CA GLU A 479 5.29 -33.93 -10.55
C GLU A 479 5.82 -32.93 -9.50
N VAL A 480 6.80 -32.10 -9.89
CA VAL A 480 7.38 -31.07 -9.02
C VAL A 480 6.33 -30.12 -8.42
N MET A 481 5.30 -29.78 -9.19
CA MET A 481 4.19 -28.93 -8.74
C MET A 481 3.33 -29.62 -7.67
N THR A 482 3.16 -30.94 -7.76
CA THR A 482 2.48 -31.76 -6.75
C THR A 482 3.27 -31.72 -5.43
N VAL A 483 4.59 -31.91 -5.47
CA VAL A 483 5.45 -31.82 -4.28
C VAL A 483 5.45 -30.42 -3.68
N ARG A 484 5.50 -29.38 -4.52
CA ARG A 484 5.38 -27.97 -4.09
C ARG A 484 4.07 -27.71 -3.35
N THR A 485 2.96 -28.24 -3.86
CA THR A 485 1.64 -28.15 -3.20
C THR A 485 1.63 -28.86 -1.85
N VAL A 486 2.18 -30.07 -1.78
CA VAL A 486 2.28 -30.82 -0.52
C VAL A 486 3.07 -30.02 0.51
N ILE A 487 4.25 -29.50 0.15
CA ILE A 487 5.07 -28.71 1.08
C ILE A 487 4.33 -27.46 1.54
N ALA A 488 3.69 -26.72 0.63
CA ALA A 488 2.92 -25.52 0.95
C ALA A 488 1.80 -25.79 1.98
N LEU A 489 1.04 -26.87 1.81
CA LEU A 489 -0.05 -27.25 2.72
C LEU A 489 0.48 -27.73 4.08
N VAL A 490 1.57 -28.51 4.09
CA VAL A 490 2.23 -28.94 5.35
C VAL A 490 2.77 -27.76 6.14
N CYS A 491 3.46 -26.83 5.48
CA CYS A 491 3.98 -25.62 6.14
C CYS A 491 2.83 -24.75 6.69
N ARG A 492 1.71 -24.63 5.97
CA ARG A 492 0.55 -23.88 6.45
C ARG A 492 -0.12 -24.55 7.66
N LEU A 493 -0.19 -25.88 7.69
CA LEU A 493 -0.66 -26.63 8.86
C LEU A 493 0.26 -26.37 10.07
N LEU A 494 1.58 -26.46 9.90
CA LEU A 494 2.58 -26.17 10.95
C LEU A 494 2.42 -24.77 11.54
N ALA A 495 2.13 -23.77 10.72
CA ALA A 495 1.90 -22.40 11.19
C ALA A 495 0.67 -22.24 12.09
N SER A 496 -0.29 -23.19 12.03
CA SER A 496 -1.57 -23.10 12.74
C SER A 496 -1.71 -24.10 13.90
N THR A 497 -1.12 -25.28 13.78
CA THR A 497 -1.25 -26.32 14.80
C THR A 497 -0.37 -26.02 16.02
N SER A 498 -0.80 -26.53 17.17
CA SER A 498 -0.02 -26.60 18.41
C SER A 498 0.10 -28.04 18.94
N ASP A 499 -0.46 -29.02 18.20
CA ASP A 499 -0.43 -30.42 18.60
C ASP A 499 0.93 -31.06 18.27
N ALA A 500 1.58 -31.63 19.29
CA ALA A 500 2.94 -32.13 19.17
C ALA A 500 3.07 -33.35 18.24
N ASP A 501 2.03 -34.21 18.14
CA ASP A 501 2.07 -35.37 17.25
C ASP A 501 1.89 -34.95 15.80
N VAL A 502 0.94 -34.04 15.53
CA VAL A 502 0.75 -33.44 14.20
C VAL A 502 2.03 -32.74 13.75
N VAL A 503 2.66 -31.93 14.61
CA VAL A 503 3.92 -31.25 14.32
C VAL A 503 5.03 -32.26 13.96
N LYS A 504 5.20 -33.32 14.77
CA LYS A 504 6.19 -34.36 14.52
C LYS A 504 5.94 -35.09 13.18
N ARG A 505 4.69 -35.42 12.87
CA ARG A 505 4.29 -36.07 11.62
C ARG A 505 4.52 -35.16 10.41
N ALA A 506 4.20 -33.87 10.53
CA ALA A 506 4.45 -32.87 9.50
C ALA A 506 5.94 -32.75 9.18
N PHE A 507 6.81 -32.68 10.19
CA PHE A 507 8.27 -32.70 9.97
C PHE A 507 8.77 -33.99 9.34
N GLY A 508 8.18 -35.14 9.69
CA GLY A 508 8.45 -36.42 9.03
C GLY A 508 8.15 -36.34 7.53
N LEU A 509 6.99 -35.80 7.18
CA LEU A 509 6.56 -35.62 5.79
C LEU A 509 7.43 -34.62 5.02
N LEU A 510 7.83 -33.49 5.64
CA LEU A 510 8.77 -32.55 5.03
C LEU A 510 10.14 -33.18 4.73
N ARG A 511 10.63 -34.06 5.63
CA ARG A 511 11.87 -34.82 5.40
C ARG A 511 11.74 -35.82 4.25
N GLU A 512 10.58 -36.48 4.13
CA GLU A 512 10.29 -37.36 2.99
C GLU A 512 10.24 -36.57 1.68
N ALA A 513 9.53 -35.44 1.66
CA ALA A 513 9.46 -34.55 0.50
C ALA A 513 10.85 -34.06 0.08
N ARG A 514 11.68 -33.63 1.04
CA ARG A 514 13.08 -33.22 0.83
C ARG A 514 13.90 -34.30 0.16
N GLY A 515 13.82 -35.54 0.65
CA GLY A 515 14.56 -36.66 0.07
C GLY A 515 14.14 -36.96 -1.36
N ILE A 516 12.84 -36.83 -1.67
CA ILE A 516 12.30 -37.04 -3.02
C ILE A 516 12.75 -35.92 -3.96
N SER A 517 12.52 -34.66 -3.60
CA SER A 517 12.88 -33.50 -4.42
C SER A 517 14.39 -33.39 -4.65
N PHE A 518 15.19 -33.71 -3.64
CA PHE A 518 16.65 -33.72 -3.79
C PHE A 518 17.13 -34.85 -4.71
N GLY A 519 16.56 -36.06 -4.59
CA GLY A 519 16.89 -37.16 -5.51
C GLY A 519 16.53 -36.82 -6.96
N TRP A 520 15.40 -36.13 -7.19
CA TRP A 520 15.05 -35.62 -8.51
C TRP A 520 15.99 -34.53 -8.99
N LEU A 521 16.47 -33.65 -8.11
CA LEU A 521 17.48 -32.65 -8.44
C LEU A 521 18.76 -33.32 -8.95
N GLU A 522 19.28 -34.32 -8.24
CA GLU A 522 20.48 -35.06 -8.65
C GLU A 522 20.30 -35.73 -10.03
N GLU A 523 19.12 -36.31 -10.30
CA GLU A 523 18.81 -36.92 -11.59
C GLU A 523 18.74 -35.87 -12.71
N LEU A 524 18.07 -34.73 -12.45
CA LEU A 524 17.93 -33.64 -13.42
C LEU A 524 19.26 -32.94 -13.70
N SER A 525 20.09 -32.71 -12.68
CA SER A 525 21.41 -32.11 -12.85
C SER A 525 22.34 -32.98 -13.70
N LYS A 526 22.29 -34.32 -13.55
CA LYS A 526 23.05 -35.24 -14.42
C LYS A 526 22.57 -35.16 -15.86
N LYS A 527 21.25 -35.19 -16.10
CA LYS A 527 20.68 -35.04 -17.44
C LYS A 527 21.07 -33.71 -18.08
N ALA A 528 21.01 -32.62 -17.31
CA ALA A 528 21.37 -31.29 -17.79
C ALA A 528 22.85 -31.19 -18.23
N GLN A 529 23.76 -31.93 -17.59
CA GLN A 529 25.18 -32.01 -17.97
C GLN A 529 25.40 -32.82 -19.26
N GLU A 530 24.48 -33.72 -19.60
CA GLU A 530 24.56 -34.62 -20.77
C GLU A 530 23.80 -34.08 -22.01
N SER A 531 23.01 -33.02 -21.86
CA SER A 531 22.15 -32.44 -22.90
C SER A 531 22.90 -31.52 -23.89
N ASP A 532 22.44 -31.48 -25.15
CA ASP A 532 22.91 -30.56 -26.19
C ASP A 532 22.48 -29.10 -25.92
N ASP A 533 23.24 -28.13 -26.44
CA ASP A 533 23.10 -26.66 -26.22
C ASP A 533 21.66 -26.10 -26.37
N ASN A 534 20.80 -26.72 -27.17
CA ASN A 534 19.43 -26.25 -27.42
C ASN A 534 18.43 -26.57 -26.30
N GLU A 535 18.66 -27.60 -25.47
CA GLU A 535 17.77 -28.01 -24.38
C GLU A 535 18.22 -27.48 -23.00
N VAL A 536 19.44 -26.94 -22.93
CA VAL A 536 20.09 -26.48 -21.69
C VAL A 536 19.22 -25.51 -20.89
N LYS A 537 18.53 -24.57 -21.55
CA LYS A 537 17.69 -23.57 -20.84
C LYS A 537 16.46 -24.16 -20.16
N GLU A 538 15.80 -25.15 -20.78
CA GLU A 538 14.63 -25.80 -20.21
C GLU A 538 15.03 -26.64 -19.00
N PHE A 539 16.14 -27.38 -19.10
CA PHE A 539 16.70 -28.12 -17.98
C PHE A 539 17.18 -27.21 -16.86
N GLN A 540 17.81 -26.07 -17.16
CA GLN A 540 18.22 -25.08 -16.16
C GLN A 540 17.02 -24.55 -15.34
N ASN A 541 15.92 -24.18 -15.99
CA ASN A 541 14.72 -23.72 -15.31
C ASN A 541 14.13 -24.81 -14.38
N ARG A 542 14.09 -26.06 -14.85
CA ARG A 542 13.62 -27.20 -14.05
C ARG A 542 14.52 -27.52 -12.88
N VAL A 543 15.84 -27.46 -13.07
CA VAL A 543 16.84 -27.62 -12.00
C VAL A 543 16.66 -26.53 -10.95
N CYS A 544 16.44 -25.27 -11.37
CA CYS A 544 16.13 -24.18 -10.45
C CYS A 544 14.83 -24.43 -9.66
N GLU A 545 13.75 -24.78 -10.35
CA GLU A 545 12.47 -25.05 -9.71
C GLU A 545 12.61 -26.18 -8.68
N MET A 546 13.26 -27.28 -9.04
CA MET A 546 13.45 -28.42 -8.16
C MET A 546 14.29 -28.07 -6.93
N ALA A 547 15.36 -27.30 -7.09
CA ALA A 547 16.21 -26.86 -5.99
C ALA A 547 15.46 -25.93 -5.03
N ALA A 548 14.66 -24.99 -5.55
CA ALA A 548 13.81 -24.12 -4.72
C ALA A 548 12.69 -24.89 -4.01
N VAL A 549 12.05 -25.87 -4.68
CA VAL A 549 11.07 -26.76 -4.03
C VAL A 549 11.72 -27.56 -2.90
N CYS A 550 12.92 -28.11 -3.11
CA CYS A 550 13.64 -28.82 -2.06
C CYS A 550 13.94 -27.91 -0.86
N ARG A 551 14.41 -26.68 -1.11
CA ARG A 551 14.68 -25.67 -0.07
C ARG A 551 13.44 -25.21 0.67
N SER A 552 12.28 -25.19 0.01
CA SER A 552 11.01 -24.85 0.67
C SER A 552 10.63 -25.80 1.81
N THR A 553 11.22 -27.01 1.88
CA THR A 553 11.05 -27.92 3.03
C THR A 553 11.69 -27.42 4.33
N PHE A 554 12.54 -26.40 4.24
CA PHE A 554 13.15 -25.70 5.39
C PHE A 554 12.42 -24.40 5.73
N ASP A 555 11.45 -23.98 4.90
CA ASP A 555 10.65 -22.77 5.08
C ASP A 555 9.55 -22.98 6.14
N VAL A 556 9.95 -23.28 7.37
CA VAL A 556 9.08 -23.44 8.54
C VAL A 556 9.09 -22.18 9.41
N ASP A 557 8.14 -22.04 10.35
CA ASP A 557 8.14 -20.90 11.27
C ASP A 557 9.34 -20.93 12.24
N PRO A 558 9.87 -19.76 12.65
CA PRO A 558 11.00 -19.68 13.58
C PRO A 558 10.83 -20.48 14.87
N ARG A 559 9.60 -20.55 15.39
CA ARG A 559 9.26 -21.33 16.60
C ARG A 559 9.50 -22.84 16.45
N HIS A 560 9.51 -23.36 15.23
CA HIS A 560 9.69 -24.78 14.94
C HIS A 560 11.08 -25.10 14.38
N ILE A 561 11.97 -24.11 14.21
CA ILE A 561 13.32 -24.34 13.69
C ILE A 561 14.09 -25.38 14.53
N SER A 562 13.97 -25.34 15.86
CA SER A 562 14.61 -26.33 16.74
C SER A 562 14.09 -27.76 16.58
N GLU A 563 12.84 -27.92 16.13
CA GLU A 563 12.20 -29.23 15.94
C GLU A 563 12.62 -29.89 14.63
N MET A 564 13.08 -29.10 13.66
CA MET A 564 13.58 -29.59 12.38
C MET A 564 14.79 -30.53 12.55
N LYS A 565 15.55 -30.38 13.65
CA LYS A 565 16.74 -31.19 14.01
C LYS A 565 17.58 -31.54 12.77
N CYS A 566 18.15 -30.52 12.13
CA CYS A 566 18.97 -30.70 10.94
C CYS A 566 20.15 -31.63 11.23
N SER A 567 20.24 -32.72 10.49
CA SER A 567 21.47 -33.51 10.42
C SER A 567 22.49 -32.82 9.52
N ALA A 568 23.77 -33.23 9.59
CA ALA A 568 24.78 -32.79 8.63
C ALA A 568 24.33 -32.99 7.17
N LYS A 569 23.57 -34.06 6.90
CA LYS A 569 22.99 -34.32 5.57
C LYS A 569 21.92 -33.30 5.19
N ASP A 570 21.09 -32.86 6.13
CA ASP A 570 20.07 -31.83 5.85
C ASP A 570 20.73 -30.48 5.54
N ILE A 571 21.81 -30.15 6.26
CA ILE A 571 22.64 -28.96 5.98
C ILE A 571 23.31 -29.09 4.61
N ALA A 572 23.82 -30.27 4.25
CA ALA A 572 24.40 -30.48 2.93
C ALA A 572 23.36 -30.23 1.82
N ILE A 573 22.16 -30.82 1.94
CA ILE A 573 21.07 -30.65 0.98
C ILE A 573 20.70 -29.18 0.78
N VAL A 574 20.48 -28.41 1.86
CA VAL A 574 20.04 -27.01 1.73
C VAL A 574 21.11 -26.12 1.07
N VAL A 575 22.39 -26.40 1.37
CA VAL A 575 23.55 -25.70 0.80
C VAL A 575 23.75 -26.08 -0.67
N GLU A 576 23.69 -27.37 -1.00
CA GLU A 576 23.80 -27.85 -2.38
C GLU A 576 22.68 -27.27 -3.25
N CYS A 577 21.43 -27.28 -2.76
CA CYS A 577 20.34 -26.61 -3.46
C CYS A 577 20.58 -25.09 -3.60
N ALA A 578 21.22 -24.43 -2.64
CA ALA A 578 21.57 -23.01 -2.74
C ALA A 578 22.57 -22.75 -3.88
N ILE A 579 23.63 -23.57 -3.93
CA ILE A 579 24.68 -23.49 -4.95
C ILE A 579 24.07 -23.75 -6.33
N VAL A 580 23.27 -24.81 -6.45
CA VAL A 580 22.59 -25.17 -7.71
C VAL A 580 21.63 -24.06 -8.16
N LEU A 581 20.87 -23.45 -7.24
CA LEU A 581 20.03 -22.30 -7.56
C LEU A 581 20.86 -21.13 -8.09
N HIS A 582 21.93 -20.77 -7.38
CA HIS A 582 22.80 -19.66 -7.78
C HIS A 582 23.41 -19.89 -9.18
N ASP A 583 23.90 -21.09 -9.44
CA ASP A 583 24.60 -21.41 -10.70
C ASP A 583 23.67 -21.54 -11.91
N ASN A 584 22.39 -21.89 -11.70
CA ASN A 584 21.43 -22.11 -12.78
C ASN A 584 20.43 -20.96 -12.94
N ARG A 585 20.41 -19.99 -12.02
CA ARG A 585 19.48 -18.85 -12.09
C ARG A 585 19.75 -18.02 -13.35
N PRO A 586 18.73 -17.71 -14.17
CA PRO A 586 18.95 -16.86 -15.33
C PRO A 586 19.33 -15.44 -14.88
N PRO A 587 20.19 -14.73 -15.65
CA PRO A 587 20.64 -13.38 -15.31
C PRO A 587 19.53 -12.32 -15.36
N ASN A 588 18.36 -12.63 -15.90
CA ASN A 588 17.21 -11.73 -15.95
C ASN A 588 15.93 -12.46 -15.53
N ASP A 589 15.32 -12.03 -14.42
CA ASP A 589 14.09 -12.64 -13.87
C ASP A 589 12.84 -12.37 -14.75
N THR A 590 12.92 -11.45 -15.74
CA THR A 590 11.77 -11.09 -16.60
C THR A 590 11.33 -12.21 -17.54
N SER A 591 12.22 -13.13 -17.92
CA SER A 591 11.89 -14.28 -18.77
C SER A 591 11.34 -15.49 -18.02
N LEU A 592 11.32 -15.45 -16.69
CA LEU A 592 10.81 -16.56 -15.88
C LEU A 592 9.27 -16.59 -15.87
N PRO A 593 8.65 -17.78 -15.89
CA PRO A 593 7.23 -17.95 -15.58
C PRO A 593 6.86 -17.35 -14.23
N SER A 594 5.63 -16.84 -14.09
CA SER A 594 5.12 -16.19 -12.88
C SER A 594 5.24 -17.06 -11.64
N HIS A 595 4.84 -18.34 -11.71
CA HIS A 595 4.93 -19.26 -10.57
C HIS A 595 6.37 -19.52 -10.11
N LEU A 596 7.33 -19.51 -11.02
CA LEU A 596 8.74 -19.76 -10.72
C LEU A 596 9.36 -18.51 -10.11
N ARG A 597 9.03 -17.32 -10.61
CA ARG A 597 9.43 -16.05 -9.97
C ARG A 597 8.93 -15.99 -8.52
N ALA A 598 7.64 -16.25 -8.29
CA ALA A 598 7.07 -16.26 -6.94
C ALA A 598 7.75 -17.28 -6.01
N LEU A 599 8.11 -18.46 -6.55
CA LEU A 599 8.87 -19.47 -5.79
C LEU A 599 10.27 -18.99 -5.40
N LEU A 600 11.00 -18.34 -6.32
CA LEU A 600 12.34 -17.82 -6.06
C LEU A 600 12.32 -16.64 -5.08
N ASP A 601 11.31 -15.77 -5.16
CA ASP A 601 11.14 -14.68 -4.19
C ASP A 601 10.81 -15.22 -2.79
N ARG A 602 10.04 -16.31 -2.72
CA ARG A 602 9.81 -17.03 -1.47
C ARG A 602 11.09 -17.69 -0.94
N ASP A 603 11.89 -18.32 -1.80
CA ASP A 603 13.18 -18.91 -1.41
C ASP A 603 14.12 -17.85 -0.83
N ARG A 604 14.21 -16.66 -1.45
CA ARG A 604 14.98 -15.52 -0.91
C ARG A 604 14.56 -15.17 0.51
N ARG A 605 13.25 -15.03 0.77
CA ARG A 605 12.74 -14.75 2.12
C ARG A 605 13.03 -15.89 3.10
N ALA A 606 12.85 -17.13 2.68
CA ALA A 606 13.13 -18.30 3.49
C ALA A 606 14.63 -18.38 3.86
N ALA A 607 15.52 -18.05 2.93
CA ALA A 607 16.96 -17.99 3.16
C ALA A 607 17.31 -16.98 4.26
N HIS A 608 16.78 -15.75 4.19
CA HIS A 608 16.95 -14.74 5.25
C HIS A 608 16.39 -15.21 6.60
N SER A 609 15.24 -15.88 6.61
CA SER A 609 14.63 -16.39 7.84
C SER A 609 15.44 -17.52 8.47
N PHE A 610 16.10 -18.34 7.66
CA PHE A 610 16.85 -19.52 8.12
C PHE A 610 18.35 -19.24 8.35
N GLU A 611 18.89 -18.15 7.78
CA GLU A 611 20.30 -17.74 7.86
C GLU A 611 20.88 -17.80 9.29
N PRO A 612 20.23 -17.24 10.34
CA PRO A 612 20.79 -17.27 11.69
C PRO A 612 20.97 -18.70 12.22
N HIS A 613 20.05 -19.60 11.89
CA HIS A 613 20.11 -21.00 12.32
C HIS A 613 21.17 -21.78 11.54
N LEU A 614 21.23 -21.57 10.23
CA LEU A 614 22.23 -22.19 9.36
C LEU A 614 23.65 -21.79 9.82
N LEU A 615 23.86 -20.51 10.11
CA LEU A 615 25.12 -20.00 10.67
C LEU A 615 25.49 -20.68 11.98
N GLU A 616 24.59 -20.70 12.96
CA GLU A 616 24.84 -21.33 14.26
C GLU A 616 25.21 -22.81 14.11
N HIS A 617 24.48 -23.53 13.24
CA HIS A 617 24.71 -24.95 13.02
C HIS A 617 26.05 -25.22 12.34
N ILE A 618 26.41 -24.44 11.31
CA ILE A 618 27.68 -24.60 10.58
C ILE A 618 28.89 -24.29 11.48
N LEU A 619 28.81 -23.24 12.30
CA LEU A 619 29.89 -22.89 13.23
C LEU A 619 30.09 -23.96 14.31
N ARG A 620 29.04 -24.69 14.68
CA ARG A 620 29.09 -25.80 15.63
C ARG A 620 29.57 -27.10 15.00
N ASP A 621 29.10 -27.40 13.79
CA ASP A 621 29.42 -28.62 13.04
C ASP A 621 29.59 -28.31 11.55
N ARG A 622 30.86 -28.30 11.11
CA ARG A 622 31.21 -28.01 9.71
C ARG A 622 30.87 -29.13 8.73
N SER A 623 30.57 -30.34 9.21
CA SER A 623 30.48 -31.53 8.36
C SER A 623 29.45 -31.38 7.25
N GLY A 624 28.30 -30.74 7.51
CA GLY A 624 27.27 -30.52 6.49
C GLY A 624 27.71 -29.57 5.36
N LEU A 625 28.38 -28.46 5.71
CA LEU A 625 28.88 -27.51 4.71
C LEU A 625 30.04 -28.11 3.91
N ASP A 626 30.96 -28.80 4.58
CA ASP A 626 32.07 -29.48 3.92
C ASP A 626 31.56 -30.56 2.94
N LEU A 627 30.54 -31.34 3.32
CA LEU A 627 29.90 -32.34 2.45
C LEU A 627 29.30 -31.70 1.19
N ALA A 628 28.56 -30.61 1.34
CA ALA A 628 27.97 -29.91 0.21
C ALA A 628 29.02 -29.38 -0.78
N ILE A 629 30.07 -28.74 -0.27
CA ILE A 629 31.12 -28.17 -1.12
C ILE A 629 31.92 -29.29 -1.80
N SER A 630 32.20 -30.39 -1.11
CA SER A 630 32.82 -31.56 -1.74
C SER A 630 31.96 -32.18 -2.84
N ALA A 631 30.62 -32.09 -2.75
CA ALA A 631 29.72 -32.59 -3.79
C ALA A 631 29.79 -31.75 -5.08
N THR A 632 29.94 -30.42 -4.96
CA THR A 632 30.06 -29.53 -6.13
C THR A 632 31.51 -29.39 -6.63
N TRP A 633 32.47 -29.36 -5.71
CA TRP A 633 33.90 -29.16 -5.99
C TRP A 633 34.71 -30.35 -5.49
N SER A 634 34.96 -31.29 -6.40
CA SER A 634 35.63 -32.58 -6.09
C SER A 634 37.06 -32.45 -5.55
N ALA A 635 37.75 -31.33 -5.79
CA ALA A 635 39.09 -31.07 -5.26
C ALA A 635 39.08 -30.35 -3.89
N TYR A 636 37.91 -30.10 -3.31
CA TYR A 636 37.80 -29.45 -2.01
C TYR A 636 38.29 -30.36 -0.87
N HIS A 637 39.26 -29.86 -0.10
CA HIS A 637 39.72 -30.46 1.15
C HIS A 637 39.80 -29.39 2.24
N SER A 638 39.00 -29.56 3.30
CA SER A 638 38.86 -28.58 4.40
C SER A 638 39.97 -28.76 5.45
N GLU A 639 40.88 -27.79 5.55
CA GLU A 639 41.93 -27.80 6.59
C GLU A 639 41.47 -27.04 7.85
N MET A 640 40.85 -25.87 7.67
CA MET A 640 40.41 -24.99 8.77
C MET A 640 38.89 -24.99 8.99
N SER A 641 38.47 -24.66 10.22
CA SER A 641 37.07 -24.40 10.53
C SER A 641 36.58 -23.14 9.83
N TRP A 642 35.33 -23.15 9.38
CA TRP A 642 34.65 -21.98 8.84
C TRP A 642 34.55 -20.86 9.88
N ARG A 643 34.77 -19.62 9.44
CA ARG A 643 34.69 -18.42 10.28
C ARG A 643 33.77 -17.41 9.61
N GLN A 644 32.97 -16.73 10.43
CA GLN A 644 32.14 -15.61 9.97
C GLN A 644 33.02 -14.37 9.74
N LEU A 645 32.78 -13.66 8.64
CA LEU A 645 33.42 -12.37 8.41
C LEU A 645 32.84 -11.28 9.33
N GLN A 646 33.64 -10.25 9.58
CA GLN A 646 33.20 -9.09 10.37
C GLN A 646 32.27 -8.17 9.58
N HIS A 647 31.53 -7.32 10.30
CA HIS A 647 30.70 -6.26 9.72
C HIS A 647 31.45 -5.48 8.63
N PRO A 648 30.83 -5.22 7.46
CA PRO A 648 29.42 -5.44 7.09
C PRO A 648 29.13 -6.79 6.38
N ASN A 649 30.04 -7.76 6.46
CA ASN A 649 30.00 -9.00 5.69
C ASN A 649 29.56 -10.22 6.52
N GLU A 650 28.75 -10.03 7.56
CA GLU A 650 28.36 -11.11 8.49
C GLU A 650 27.65 -12.30 7.83
N ARG A 651 27.06 -12.11 6.64
CA ARG A 651 26.45 -13.17 5.83
C ARG A 651 27.45 -14.16 5.22
N TRP A 652 28.72 -13.76 5.14
CA TRP A 652 29.77 -14.53 4.49
C TRP A 652 30.55 -15.38 5.49
N LEU A 653 30.70 -16.65 5.15
CA LEU A 653 31.63 -17.57 5.79
C LEU A 653 32.92 -17.66 4.97
N THR A 654 34.05 -17.80 5.66
CA THR A 654 35.35 -18.04 5.02
C THR A 654 36.06 -19.25 5.60
N SER A 655 36.72 -20.01 4.74
CA SER A 655 37.63 -21.09 5.11
C SER A 655 38.81 -21.13 4.13
N GLN A 656 39.82 -21.91 4.47
CA GLN A 656 41.02 -22.10 3.66
C GLN A 656 41.17 -23.60 3.34
N THR A 657 41.41 -23.93 2.07
CA THR A 657 41.62 -25.30 1.62
C THR A 657 43.01 -25.81 2.00
N ALA A 658 43.10 -27.13 2.18
CA ALA A 658 44.36 -27.81 2.48
C ALA A 658 45.36 -27.66 1.33
N GLU A 659 46.60 -27.34 1.67
CA GLU A 659 47.70 -27.38 0.69
C GLU A 659 48.04 -28.83 0.33
N SER A 660 48.14 -29.15 -0.96
CA SER A 660 48.56 -30.47 -1.43
C SER A 660 49.69 -30.35 -2.45
N ILE A 661 50.36 -31.47 -2.75
CA ILE A 661 51.46 -31.53 -3.74
C ILE A 661 51.00 -31.02 -5.13
N ALA A 662 49.69 -31.06 -5.43
CA ALA A 662 49.12 -30.67 -6.70
C ALA A 662 48.35 -29.32 -6.68
N GLN A 663 48.03 -28.75 -5.52
CA GLN A 663 47.18 -27.56 -5.39
C GLN A 663 47.63 -26.65 -4.25
N SER A 664 47.79 -25.36 -4.57
CA SER A 664 48.01 -24.31 -3.57
C SER A 664 46.77 -24.09 -2.73
N SER A 665 46.95 -23.78 -1.45
CA SER A 665 45.87 -23.40 -0.56
C SER A 665 45.06 -22.20 -1.11
N GLN A 666 43.74 -22.30 -1.09
CA GLN A 666 42.80 -21.29 -1.59
C GLN A 666 41.87 -20.82 -0.49
N ILE A 667 41.49 -19.54 -0.51
CA ILE A 667 40.46 -18.99 0.37
C ILE A 667 39.10 -19.19 -0.29
N VAL A 668 38.18 -19.81 0.44
CA VAL A 668 36.81 -20.04 0.01
C VAL A 668 35.89 -19.09 0.77
N HIS A 669 34.97 -18.47 0.05
CA HIS A 669 33.90 -17.66 0.62
C HIS A 669 32.55 -18.28 0.26
N TYR A 670 31.66 -18.38 1.24
CA TYR A 670 30.29 -18.85 1.04
C TYR A 670 29.32 -17.82 1.61
N ASP A 671 28.37 -17.36 0.79
CA ASP A 671 27.26 -16.51 1.23
C ASP A 671 26.10 -17.40 1.68
N LEU A 672 25.66 -17.24 2.93
CA LEU A 672 24.56 -18.02 3.50
C LEU A 672 23.20 -17.74 2.85
N VAL A 673 23.04 -16.58 2.21
CA VAL A 673 21.76 -16.15 1.60
C VAL A 673 21.77 -16.32 0.08
N GLY A 674 22.94 -16.26 -0.56
CA GLY A 674 23.09 -16.49 -2.00
C GLY A 674 22.61 -15.32 -2.88
N GLU A 675 22.69 -14.09 -2.38
CA GLU A 675 22.30 -12.90 -3.14
C GLU A 675 23.51 -12.31 -3.88
N THR A 676 23.43 -12.23 -5.21
CA THR A 676 24.36 -11.41 -5.98
C THR A 676 24.15 -9.94 -5.63
N CYS A 677 25.22 -9.31 -5.17
CA CYS A 677 25.22 -7.91 -4.74
C CYS A 677 25.10 -6.93 -5.90
#